data_AF-A0A094EME9-F1
#
_entry.id   AF-A0A094EME9-F1
#
_cell.length_a   1.000
_cell.length_b   1.000
_cell.length_c   1.000
_cell.angle_alpha   90.00
_cell.angle_beta   90.00
_cell.angle_gamma   90.00
#
_symmetry.space_group_name_H-M   'P 1'
#
loop_
_entity.id
_entity.type
_entity.pdbx_description
1 polymer ?
#
loop_
_entity_poly.entity_id
_entity_poly.type
_entity_poly.pdbx_seq_one_letter_code
_entity_poly.pdbx_strand_id
1 'polypeptide(L)'
;MTDQENVPFVAQDIQEIGSFLKDLESHAKKWIGASRSKKTFSCKKNEFNVENSPDKLVVDSWRFQEWDYKRDDLPTYARGLFTYHTKDNRPEIATRGYDKFFNTEEVEATKWSNIEQYTKGPYELSLKENGCIIFISGLSDDSLLVCSKHSTGPREDSNLSHAIAGERWVDRQLKAVGKTRQDLSRELRKRNATAVAELCDDDFEEHILAYRGDSAGLYLHGININIPEFTTYSGLQVQQFANDWGFKRTDFLVLDEITKVRSFLEGVAETGSYNGRDVEGFVIRCKSNFRSREYQDWFFKYKFEEPYLMFRQWRECTKMMINGKPPLFKKHVKITEEYLLFARKKLAENPKLARDYNSNHGIIELRDDFLKEKNLKGSDLLRLEYSNEGEAPQDATRNIILVPIATIGCGKTTIAIALQHLFGWGHVQNDNIQGKGRPPRFTKEVMSQLEDKPVVIADRNNAQKHERKQLIGDVHHQYISSARLVALNFVHDFNSIEKIKQVTMGRVFARGDNHQTIQAASDKSKVMGIMQGFINRFEPLRLDQDPDHGFDSVIDLDPISDSRQNLETVIARLSELYPKLFTTMPTSEDLDDSIAFALNEYKPELKHDVSGRGPKVKTNQQPKQQKPIVPAAPKKKALEYIAVDIPTQQILDALEKTFSTQDDAKAAFFRQLQETRRVQPKFHVTLIHRASARQQPEVWNKYKALFEVHGDEEKPLGDCQVQLERVVWSHRIMAIVVRLVTEGWECVNTVPHITVGTRADDVKPKESNDLLQQWLQDGSGEQTGIFEAVIQGVTVDGTVHAVLQKH
;
A
#
# COMPACT_ATOMS: atom_id res chain seq x y z
N MET A 1 -11.08 36.09 -31.80
CA MET A 1 -9.86 35.29 -31.99
C MET A 1 -10.24 33.88 -31.62
N THR A 2 -10.19 32.95 -32.57
CA THR A 2 -10.57 31.54 -32.32
C THR A 2 -9.49 30.89 -31.44
N ASP A 3 -9.83 29.84 -30.68
CA ASP A 3 -8.86 29.10 -29.85
C ASP A 3 -7.64 28.56 -30.65
N GLN A 4 -7.71 28.53 -31.97
CA GLN A 4 -6.60 28.16 -32.85
C GLN A 4 -5.47 29.20 -32.90
N GLU A 5 -5.74 30.48 -32.60
CA GLU A 5 -4.75 31.55 -32.77
C GLU A 5 -3.90 31.82 -31.51
N ASN A 6 -4.43 31.54 -30.31
CA ASN A 6 -3.73 31.76 -29.04
C ASN A 6 -3.10 30.47 -28.49
N VAL A 7 -1.98 30.07 -29.08
CA VAL A 7 -1.18 28.95 -28.59
C VAL A 7 -0.44 29.36 -27.30
N PRO A 8 -0.56 28.61 -26.19
CA PRO A 8 0.17 28.90 -24.97
C PRO A 8 1.69 28.93 -25.25
N PHE A 9 2.37 29.96 -24.76
CA PHE A 9 3.82 30.06 -24.80
C PHE A 9 4.33 30.80 -23.56
N VAL A 10 5.30 30.19 -22.89
CA VAL A 10 6.06 30.80 -21.79
C VAL A 10 7.52 30.41 -22.00
N ALA A 11 8.42 31.38 -22.02
CA ALA A 11 9.86 31.12 -22.09
C ALA A 11 10.36 30.62 -20.72
N GLN A 12 11.38 29.76 -20.71
CA GLN A 12 11.98 29.31 -19.45
C GLN A 12 12.82 30.45 -18.83
N ASP A 13 12.59 30.73 -17.54
CA ASP A 13 13.44 31.60 -16.75
C ASP A 13 14.61 30.81 -16.17
N ILE A 14 15.83 31.15 -16.57
CA ILE A 14 17.05 30.41 -16.19
C ILE A 14 17.26 30.40 -14.66
N GLN A 15 16.91 31.49 -13.96
CA GLN A 15 17.08 31.57 -12.50
C GLN A 15 16.05 30.69 -11.79
N GLU A 16 14.81 30.71 -12.27
CA GLU A 16 13.73 29.87 -11.75
C GLU A 16 14.03 28.38 -11.95
N ILE A 17 14.42 27.98 -13.17
CA ILE A 17 14.81 26.60 -13.46
C ILE A 17 16.03 26.20 -12.62
N GLY A 18 17.02 27.09 -12.48
CA GLY A 18 18.18 26.85 -11.62
C GLY A 18 17.81 26.61 -10.15
N SER A 19 16.82 27.34 -9.62
CA SER A 19 16.30 27.14 -8.26
C SER A 19 15.51 25.83 -8.14
N PHE A 20 14.63 25.57 -9.10
CA PHE A 20 13.84 24.35 -9.20
C PHE A 20 14.72 23.09 -9.23
N LEU A 21 15.78 23.08 -10.04
CA LEU A 21 16.71 21.95 -10.11
C LEU A 21 17.47 21.74 -8.80
N LYS A 22 17.91 22.81 -8.14
CA LYS A 22 18.58 22.70 -6.82
C LYS A 22 17.66 22.05 -5.78
N ASP A 23 16.36 22.37 -5.81
CA ASP A 23 15.39 21.75 -4.91
C ASP A 23 15.23 20.24 -5.22
N LEU A 24 15.06 19.87 -6.49
CA LEU A 24 15.00 18.47 -6.91
C LEU A 24 16.27 17.69 -6.54
N GLU A 25 17.45 18.25 -6.80
CA GLU A 25 18.74 17.66 -6.45
C GLU A 25 18.89 17.44 -4.95
N SER A 26 18.39 18.39 -4.14
CA SER A 26 18.39 18.25 -2.69
C SER A 26 17.57 17.04 -2.24
N HIS A 27 16.51 16.66 -2.98
CA HIS A 27 15.62 15.53 -2.71
C HIS A 27 16.03 14.21 -3.40
N ALA A 28 16.99 14.25 -4.32
CA ALA A 28 17.47 13.07 -5.06
C ALA A 28 18.70 12.35 -4.47
N LYS A 29 19.40 12.95 -3.49
CA LYS A 29 20.69 12.42 -3.00
C LYS A 29 20.58 11.01 -2.41
N LYS A 30 21.50 10.13 -2.86
CA LYS A 30 21.78 8.80 -2.30
C LYS A 30 22.15 8.91 -0.82
N TRP A 31 21.60 8.01 -0.03
CA TRP A 31 21.71 7.88 1.42
C TRP A 31 23.17 7.59 1.86
N ILE A 32 24.00 8.63 2.05
CA ILE A 32 25.24 8.54 2.84
C ILE A 32 25.37 9.83 3.67
N GLY A 33 25.24 9.71 5.00
CA GLY A 33 25.85 10.65 5.96
C GLY A 33 25.17 11.99 6.28
N ALA A 34 23.98 12.33 5.75
CA ALA A 34 23.31 13.59 6.10
C ALA A 34 22.29 13.43 7.25
N SER A 35 22.47 14.22 8.31
CA SER A 35 21.55 14.26 9.46
C SER A 35 20.11 14.58 9.02
N ARG A 36 19.14 13.94 9.69
CA ARG A 36 17.68 14.13 9.50
C ARG A 36 17.26 15.56 9.89
N SER A 37 17.52 16.53 9.03
CA SER A 37 16.67 17.72 8.97
C SER A 37 15.51 17.43 8.02
N LYS A 38 14.29 17.66 8.51
CA LYS A 38 12.96 17.49 7.88
C LYS A 38 12.99 17.48 6.34
N LYS A 39 12.91 16.30 5.71
CA LYS A 39 12.58 16.19 4.27
C LYS A 39 11.17 15.62 4.10
N THR A 40 10.39 16.23 3.20
CA THR A 40 8.95 16.00 3.03
C THR A 40 8.61 15.00 1.91
N PHE A 41 9.44 14.85 0.85
CA PHE A 41 9.28 13.86 -0.24
C PHE A 41 10.64 13.33 -0.78
N SER A 42 10.65 12.36 -1.71
CA SER A 42 11.87 11.81 -2.34
C SER A 42 11.70 11.59 -3.85
N CYS A 43 12.74 11.87 -4.64
CA CYS A 43 12.78 11.60 -6.08
C CYS A 43 14.05 10.84 -6.48
N LYS A 44 14.00 10.12 -7.61
CA LYS A 44 15.14 9.43 -8.22
C LYS A 44 15.59 10.20 -9.46
N LYS A 45 16.89 10.48 -9.54
CA LYS A 45 17.57 11.04 -10.72
C LYS A 45 18.27 9.92 -11.49
N ASN A 46 18.05 9.83 -12.80
CA ASN A 46 18.82 8.97 -13.70
C ASN A 46 19.30 9.79 -14.89
N GLU A 47 20.59 9.68 -15.20
CA GLU A 47 21.25 10.40 -16.29
C GLU A 47 21.25 9.55 -17.58
N PHE A 48 21.05 10.19 -18.73
CA PHE A 48 21.05 9.55 -20.05
C PHE A 48 21.79 10.40 -21.07
N ASN A 49 22.71 9.79 -21.82
CA ASN A 49 23.31 10.44 -22.98
C ASN A 49 22.28 10.56 -24.10
N VAL A 50 22.21 11.73 -24.75
CA VAL A 50 21.37 11.93 -25.93
C VAL A 50 22.11 11.37 -27.15
N GLU A 51 21.56 10.31 -27.73
CA GLU A 51 22.16 9.67 -28.90
C GLU A 51 22.19 10.63 -30.10
N ASN A 52 23.31 10.65 -30.83
CA ASN A 52 23.53 11.50 -31.99
C ASN A 52 23.47 13.02 -31.75
N SER A 53 23.50 13.48 -30.50
CA SER A 53 23.59 14.90 -30.18
C SER A 53 24.95 15.48 -30.62
N PRO A 54 24.98 16.51 -31.48
CA PRO A 54 26.23 17.18 -31.89
C PRO A 54 27.03 17.73 -30.71
N ASP A 55 26.34 18.26 -29.70
CA ASP A 55 26.96 18.81 -28.50
C ASP A 55 27.19 17.78 -27.39
N LYS A 56 26.89 16.48 -27.64
CA LYS A 56 26.98 15.37 -26.68
C LYS A 56 26.20 15.67 -25.40
N LEU A 57 24.99 16.19 -25.57
CA LEU A 57 24.11 16.56 -24.48
C LEU A 57 23.71 15.35 -23.64
N VAL A 58 23.45 15.62 -22.36
CA VAL A 58 23.05 14.64 -21.36
C VAL A 58 21.78 15.14 -20.68
N VAL A 59 20.78 14.26 -20.55
CA VAL A 59 19.49 14.57 -19.93
C VAL A 59 19.31 13.79 -18.63
N ASP A 60 18.75 14.46 -17.63
CA ASP A 60 18.42 13.92 -16.33
C ASP A 60 16.93 13.64 -16.23
N SER A 61 16.54 12.37 -16.07
CA SER A 61 15.16 11.97 -15.79
C SER A 61 14.87 11.99 -14.29
N TRP A 62 13.78 12.65 -13.91
CA TRP A 62 13.32 12.75 -12.52
C TRP A 62 12.07 11.91 -12.31
N ARG A 63 12.12 11.03 -11.30
CA ARG A 63 11.02 10.14 -10.94
C ARG A 63 10.68 10.25 -9.46
N PHE A 64 9.48 10.76 -9.17
CA PHE A 64 8.87 10.73 -7.84
C PHE A 64 8.23 9.37 -7.54
N GLN A 65 7.96 9.09 -6.26
CA GLN A 65 7.12 7.96 -5.89
C GLN A 65 5.66 8.25 -6.25
N GLU A 66 4.91 7.21 -6.65
CA GLU A 66 3.53 7.42 -7.15
C GLU A 66 2.59 7.99 -6.08
N TRP A 67 2.84 7.72 -4.78
CA TRP A 67 2.05 8.28 -3.67
C TRP A 67 2.41 9.73 -3.34
N ASP A 68 3.61 10.22 -3.69
CA ASP A 68 4.05 11.58 -3.37
C ASP A 68 3.21 12.63 -4.12
N TYR A 69 2.70 12.31 -5.31
CA TYR A 69 1.81 13.20 -6.07
C TYR A 69 0.46 13.49 -5.38
N LYS A 70 0.09 12.71 -4.34
CA LYS A 70 -1.10 12.98 -3.52
C LYS A 70 -0.87 14.10 -2.49
N ARG A 71 0.38 14.55 -2.32
CA ARG A 71 0.74 15.68 -1.45
C ARG A 71 0.39 17.01 -2.12
N ASP A 72 0.50 18.09 -1.34
CA ASP A 72 0.24 19.45 -1.80
C ASP A 72 1.52 20.32 -1.88
N ASP A 73 2.68 19.79 -1.46
CA ASP A 73 3.95 20.52 -1.30
C ASP A 73 5.07 20.08 -2.26
N LEU A 74 4.74 19.46 -3.40
CA LEU A 74 5.75 19.12 -4.41
C LEU A 74 6.17 20.35 -5.23
N PRO A 75 7.47 20.46 -5.61
CA PRO A 75 7.94 21.54 -6.48
C PRO A 75 7.39 21.45 -7.91
N THR A 76 6.94 20.27 -8.32
CA THR A 76 6.17 20.06 -9.54
C THR A 76 5.39 18.75 -9.42
N TYR A 77 4.28 18.63 -10.14
CA TYR A 77 3.50 17.41 -10.26
C TYR A 77 3.73 16.68 -11.59
N ALA A 78 4.71 17.13 -12.40
CA ALA A 78 5.03 16.56 -13.70
C ALA A 78 5.43 15.08 -13.59
N ARG A 79 4.70 14.22 -14.31
CA ARG A 79 4.96 12.79 -14.44
C ARG A 79 5.63 12.50 -15.77
N GLY A 80 6.96 12.50 -15.76
CA GLY A 80 7.79 12.41 -16.95
C GLY A 80 8.54 13.71 -17.17
N LEU A 81 9.55 13.96 -16.35
CA LEU A 81 10.31 15.20 -16.33
C LEU A 81 11.76 14.90 -16.70
N PHE A 82 12.27 15.60 -17.72
CA PHE A 82 13.68 15.54 -18.10
C PHE A 82 14.27 16.95 -18.17
N THR A 83 15.45 17.12 -17.61
CA THR A 83 16.17 18.40 -17.57
C THR A 83 17.56 18.21 -18.12
N TYR A 84 18.18 19.27 -18.63
CA TYR A 84 19.55 19.20 -19.14
C TYR A 84 20.23 20.55 -19.01
N HIS A 85 21.53 20.57 -19.27
CA HIS A 85 22.29 21.80 -19.44
C HIS A 85 22.65 21.97 -20.91
N THR A 86 22.41 23.16 -21.45
CA THR A 86 22.92 23.52 -22.79
C THR A 86 24.46 23.49 -22.78
N LYS A 87 25.09 23.56 -23.96
CA LYS A 87 26.55 23.69 -24.08
C LYS A 87 27.16 24.80 -23.22
N ASP A 88 26.46 25.93 -23.09
CA ASP A 88 26.88 27.07 -22.25
C ASP A 88 26.51 26.92 -20.77
N ASN A 89 26.21 25.69 -20.33
CA ASN A 89 25.84 25.32 -18.97
C ASN A 89 24.59 26.05 -18.42
N ARG A 90 23.63 26.41 -19.30
CA ARG A 90 22.33 26.95 -18.88
C ARG A 90 21.36 25.80 -18.60
N PRO A 91 20.73 25.74 -17.42
CA PRO A 91 19.76 24.71 -17.11
C PRO A 91 18.43 24.95 -17.86
N GLU A 92 17.88 23.89 -18.45
CA GLU A 92 16.58 23.90 -19.12
C GLU A 92 15.80 22.61 -18.79
N ILE A 93 14.47 22.71 -18.76
CA ILE A 93 13.56 21.56 -18.86
C ILE A 93 13.53 21.12 -20.33
N ALA A 94 14.04 19.94 -20.63
CA ALA A 94 13.97 19.33 -21.96
C ALA A 94 12.56 18.80 -22.23
N THR A 95 12.00 18.08 -21.27
CA THR A 95 10.72 17.37 -21.42
C THR A 95 9.86 17.53 -20.18
N ARG A 96 8.58 17.85 -20.38
CA ARG A 96 7.57 18.00 -19.33
C ARG A 96 6.28 17.25 -19.68
N GLY A 97 6.12 16.05 -19.11
CA GLY A 97 4.89 15.27 -19.19
C GLY A 97 3.74 15.95 -18.42
N TYR A 98 2.52 15.40 -18.47
CA TYR A 98 1.39 15.97 -17.71
C TYR A 98 1.64 15.93 -16.20
N ASP A 99 0.86 16.71 -15.47
CA ASP A 99 0.72 16.45 -14.04
C ASP A 99 0.16 15.05 -13.81
N LYS A 100 0.55 14.42 -12.70
CA LYS A 100 -0.08 13.16 -12.28
C LYS A 100 -1.56 13.40 -12.01
N PHE A 101 -2.41 12.80 -12.84
CA PHE A 101 -3.87 12.79 -12.65
C PHE A 101 -4.40 11.43 -12.19
N PHE A 102 -5.51 11.50 -11.46
CA PHE A 102 -6.10 10.39 -10.72
C PHE A 102 -7.48 10.04 -11.27
N ASN A 103 -7.92 8.81 -11.02
CA ASN A 103 -9.27 8.37 -11.37
C ASN A 103 -10.30 9.11 -10.50
N THR A 104 -11.55 9.19 -10.95
CA THR A 104 -12.65 9.60 -10.07
C THR A 104 -12.65 8.77 -8.78
N GLU A 105 -12.96 9.42 -7.66
CA GLU A 105 -12.97 8.85 -6.30
C GLU A 105 -11.62 8.35 -5.75
N GLU A 106 -10.50 8.49 -6.49
CA GLU A 106 -9.17 8.00 -6.05
C GLU A 106 -8.48 8.93 -5.03
N VAL A 107 -8.71 10.24 -5.11
CA VAL A 107 -8.17 11.27 -4.20
C VAL A 107 -9.23 12.33 -3.92
N GLU A 108 -9.03 13.14 -2.88
CA GLU A 108 -10.01 14.18 -2.49
C GLU A 108 -10.38 15.09 -3.67
N ALA A 109 -9.39 15.53 -4.45
CA ALA A 109 -9.61 16.40 -5.61
C ALA A 109 -10.46 15.76 -6.74
N THR A 110 -10.56 14.42 -6.79
CA THR A 110 -11.30 13.70 -7.84
C THR A 110 -12.60 13.07 -7.34
N LYS A 111 -13.05 13.40 -6.12
CA LYS A 111 -14.44 13.11 -5.69
C LYS A 111 -15.41 13.94 -6.51
N TRP A 112 -16.54 13.37 -6.94
CA TRP A 112 -17.51 14.07 -7.78
C TRP A 112 -17.97 15.40 -7.18
N SER A 113 -18.24 15.46 -5.87
CA SER A 113 -18.61 16.71 -5.19
C SER A 113 -17.55 17.82 -5.34
N ASN A 114 -16.27 17.45 -5.27
CA ASN A 114 -15.16 18.39 -5.41
C ASN A 114 -14.91 18.74 -6.88
N ILE A 115 -15.10 17.81 -7.81
CA ILE A 115 -15.04 18.11 -9.25
C ILE A 115 -16.12 19.14 -9.60
N GLU A 116 -17.35 18.93 -9.14
CA GLU A 116 -18.48 19.85 -9.36
C GLU A 116 -18.24 21.23 -8.74
N GLN A 117 -17.62 21.29 -7.56
CA GLN A 117 -17.40 22.54 -6.82
C GLN A 117 -16.20 23.36 -7.33
N TYR A 118 -15.08 22.70 -7.67
CA TYR A 118 -13.79 23.37 -7.86
C TYR A 118 -13.29 23.36 -9.31
N THR A 119 -14.01 22.76 -10.25
CA THR A 119 -13.63 22.75 -11.66
C THR A 119 -14.52 23.65 -12.50
N LYS A 120 -14.03 24.05 -13.67
CA LYS A 120 -14.84 24.72 -14.69
C LYS A 120 -14.49 24.22 -16.08
N GLY A 121 -15.52 24.20 -16.93
CA GLY A 121 -15.40 23.88 -18.33
C GLY A 121 -14.81 25.03 -19.19
N PRO A 122 -14.79 24.84 -20.52
CA PRO A 122 -15.26 23.64 -21.22
C PRO A 122 -14.46 22.39 -20.83
N TYR A 123 -15.15 21.25 -20.71
CA TYR A 123 -14.55 19.97 -20.36
C TYR A 123 -14.22 19.21 -21.65
N GLU A 124 -12.92 18.98 -21.91
CA GLU A 124 -12.47 18.19 -23.06
C GLU A 124 -12.29 16.72 -22.64
N LEU A 125 -13.12 15.84 -23.19
CA LEU A 125 -13.08 14.40 -22.98
C LEU A 125 -12.29 13.76 -24.10
N SER A 126 -11.00 13.54 -23.88
CA SER A 126 -10.13 12.84 -24.84
C SER A 126 -10.16 11.33 -24.62
N LEU A 127 -10.20 10.57 -25.71
CA LEU A 127 -10.10 9.11 -25.64
C LEU A 127 -8.81 8.70 -24.95
N LYS A 128 -8.91 7.80 -23.98
CA LYS A 128 -7.75 7.22 -23.32
C LYS A 128 -7.25 6.03 -24.14
N GLU A 129 -6.41 6.33 -25.14
CA GLU A 129 -5.69 5.30 -25.89
C GLU A 129 -4.88 4.39 -24.93
N ASN A 130 -4.58 3.18 -25.39
CA ASN A 130 -4.08 2.09 -24.54
C ASN A 130 -2.75 1.56 -25.09
N GLY A 131 -1.68 2.27 -24.77
CA GLY A 131 -0.33 1.91 -25.20
C GLY A 131 0.70 2.35 -24.17
N CYS A 132 1.82 2.88 -24.65
CA CYS A 132 2.85 3.46 -23.81
C CYS A 132 3.15 4.92 -24.15
N ILE A 133 3.31 5.75 -23.12
CA ILE A 133 3.52 7.19 -23.30
C ILE A 133 4.92 7.49 -23.85
N ILE A 134 4.95 8.33 -24.88
CA ILE A 134 6.14 8.86 -25.55
C ILE A 134 6.12 10.39 -25.46
N PHE A 135 7.23 10.95 -25.02
CA PHE A 135 7.48 12.39 -25.01
C PHE A 135 8.47 12.75 -26.10
N ILE A 136 8.22 13.85 -26.79
CA ILE A 136 9.06 14.33 -27.90
C ILE A 136 9.32 15.82 -27.67
N SER A 137 10.59 16.23 -27.72
CA SER A 137 11.02 17.62 -27.50
C SER A 137 12.28 17.94 -28.31
N GLY A 138 12.54 19.22 -28.55
CA GLY A 138 13.75 19.69 -29.23
C GLY A 138 14.78 20.28 -28.28
N LEU A 139 16.05 19.91 -28.45
CA LEU A 139 17.17 20.41 -27.64
C LEU A 139 17.89 21.60 -28.31
N SER A 140 18.81 22.23 -27.58
CA SER A 140 19.54 23.42 -28.02
C SER A 140 20.44 23.23 -29.24
N ASP A 141 20.79 21.98 -29.57
CA ASP A 141 21.67 21.62 -30.69
C ASP A 141 20.91 20.99 -31.87
N ASP A 142 19.60 21.28 -31.96
CA ASP A 142 18.64 20.72 -32.92
C ASP A 142 18.40 19.20 -32.79
N SER A 143 18.94 18.54 -31.77
CA SER A 143 18.62 17.13 -31.49
C SER A 143 17.16 16.96 -31.10
N LEU A 144 16.48 15.99 -31.71
CA LEU A 144 15.14 15.59 -31.31
C LEU A 144 15.24 14.55 -30.19
N LEU A 145 14.81 14.92 -28.98
CA LEU A 145 14.76 14.02 -27.84
C LEU A 145 13.42 13.27 -27.82
N VAL A 146 13.48 11.94 -27.87
CA VAL A 146 12.32 11.05 -27.72
C VAL A 146 12.48 10.21 -26.45
N CYS A 147 11.54 10.32 -25.53
CA CYS A 147 11.59 9.66 -24.24
C CYS A 147 10.37 8.77 -24.04
N SER A 148 10.57 7.59 -23.45
CA SER A 148 9.51 6.92 -22.71
C SER A 148 9.26 7.67 -21.38
N LYS A 149 8.31 7.21 -20.58
CA LYS A 149 7.95 7.83 -19.29
C LYS A 149 9.12 8.29 -18.40
N HIS A 150 10.19 7.50 -18.29
CA HIS A 150 11.34 7.77 -17.39
C HIS A 150 12.70 7.37 -17.99
N SER A 151 12.78 7.20 -19.30
CA SER A 151 13.98 6.70 -19.98
C SER A 151 14.03 7.18 -21.41
N THR A 152 15.24 7.40 -21.93
CA THR A 152 15.52 7.64 -23.35
C THR A 152 16.60 6.69 -23.84
N GLY A 153 16.77 6.56 -25.15
CA GLY A 153 17.82 5.76 -25.78
C GLY A 153 17.66 4.24 -25.66
N PRO A 154 18.65 3.49 -26.16
CA PRO A 154 18.68 2.03 -26.04
C PRO A 154 18.87 1.60 -24.58
N ARG A 155 18.48 0.36 -24.27
CA ARG A 155 18.75 -0.26 -22.97
C ARG A 155 19.50 -1.57 -23.15
N GLU A 156 20.39 -1.88 -22.20
CA GLU A 156 21.13 -3.15 -22.21
C GLU A 156 20.23 -4.36 -21.85
N ASP A 157 19.11 -4.13 -21.16
CA ASP A 157 18.22 -5.17 -20.62
C ASP A 157 17.05 -5.56 -21.54
N SER A 158 16.90 -4.89 -22.69
CA SER A 158 15.82 -5.14 -23.65
C SER A 158 16.30 -5.01 -25.08
N ASN A 159 15.82 -5.89 -25.96
CA ASN A 159 16.10 -5.84 -27.40
C ASN A 159 15.59 -4.56 -28.06
N LEU A 160 14.56 -3.91 -27.49
CA LEU A 160 14.01 -2.64 -27.98
C LEU A 160 13.39 -1.86 -26.81
N SER A 161 13.89 -0.65 -26.54
CA SER A 161 13.28 0.22 -25.54
C SER A 161 12.05 0.93 -26.13
N HIS A 162 11.09 1.30 -25.29
CA HIS A 162 9.91 2.06 -25.71
C HIS A 162 10.29 3.40 -26.38
N ALA A 163 11.37 4.04 -25.91
CA ALA A 163 11.87 5.28 -26.51
C ALA A 163 12.32 5.04 -27.96
N ILE A 164 13.09 3.97 -28.21
CA ILE A 164 13.55 3.63 -29.56
C ILE A 164 12.39 3.16 -30.46
N ALA A 165 11.40 2.45 -29.92
CA ALA A 165 10.18 2.14 -30.67
C ALA A 165 9.43 3.42 -31.07
N GLY A 166 9.31 4.38 -30.14
CA GLY A 166 8.77 5.71 -30.41
C GLY A 166 9.57 6.46 -31.48
N GLU A 167 10.90 6.44 -31.43
CA GLU A 167 11.77 7.04 -32.44
C GLU A 167 11.54 6.49 -33.84
N ARG A 168 11.42 5.17 -33.97
CA ARG A 168 11.12 4.53 -35.27
C ARG A 168 9.79 5.00 -35.84
N TRP A 169 8.79 5.19 -34.99
CA TRP A 169 7.49 5.74 -35.41
C TRP A 169 7.56 7.22 -35.77
N VAL A 170 8.34 8.02 -35.02
CA VAL A 170 8.64 9.42 -35.36
C VAL A 170 9.26 9.51 -36.76
N ASP A 171 10.26 8.68 -37.06
CA ASP A 171 10.89 8.66 -38.39
C ASP A 171 9.90 8.28 -39.49
N ARG A 172 9.07 7.27 -39.25
CA ARG A 172 8.06 6.80 -40.19
C ARG A 172 7.05 7.90 -40.51
N GLN A 173 6.50 8.57 -39.50
CA GLN A 173 5.49 9.61 -39.72
C GLN A 173 6.08 10.87 -40.37
N LEU A 174 7.28 11.30 -39.96
CA LEU A 174 7.93 12.49 -40.51
C LEU A 174 8.26 12.29 -41.99
N LYS A 175 8.77 11.10 -42.34
CA LYS A 175 8.99 10.72 -43.74
C LYS A 175 7.71 10.77 -44.56
N ALA A 176 6.58 10.31 -44.00
CA ALA A 176 5.29 10.31 -44.70
C ALA A 176 4.77 11.72 -45.01
N VAL A 177 5.12 12.72 -44.20
CA VAL A 177 4.76 14.13 -44.43
C VAL A 177 5.90 14.98 -45.00
N GLY A 178 7.01 14.37 -45.41
CA GLY A 178 8.15 15.06 -46.03
C GLY A 178 8.91 16.01 -45.09
N LYS A 179 8.92 15.74 -43.78
CA LYS A 179 9.63 16.53 -42.76
C LYS A 179 10.78 15.75 -42.13
N THR A 180 11.69 16.44 -41.45
CA THR A 180 12.86 15.85 -40.78
C THR A 180 12.78 15.91 -39.26
N ARG A 181 13.62 15.13 -38.56
CA ARG A 181 13.76 15.21 -37.09
C ARG A 181 14.15 16.63 -36.64
N GLN A 182 15.05 17.29 -37.38
CA GLN A 182 15.50 18.65 -37.10
C GLN A 182 14.38 19.67 -37.27
N ASP A 183 13.47 19.48 -38.23
CA ASP A 183 12.29 20.35 -38.37
C ASP A 183 11.40 20.27 -37.14
N LEU A 184 11.09 19.05 -36.68
CA LEU A 184 10.25 18.83 -35.51
C LEU A 184 10.92 19.34 -34.24
N SER A 185 12.23 19.11 -34.09
CA SER A 185 13.02 19.60 -32.96
C SER A 185 12.97 21.12 -32.86
N ARG A 186 13.26 21.82 -33.96
CA ARG A 186 13.21 23.28 -34.02
C ARG A 186 11.82 23.82 -33.75
N GLU A 187 10.76 23.18 -34.25
CA GLU A 187 9.39 23.61 -33.99
C GLU A 187 8.98 23.45 -32.52
N LEU A 188 9.28 22.30 -31.90
CA LEU A 188 8.99 22.06 -30.49
C LEU A 188 9.80 23.00 -29.58
N ARG A 189 11.08 23.24 -29.91
CA ARG A 189 11.92 24.19 -29.18
C ARG A 189 11.41 25.63 -29.33
N LYS A 190 11.01 26.05 -30.52
CA LYS A 190 10.40 27.37 -30.77
C LYS A 190 9.16 27.60 -29.90
N ARG A 191 8.39 26.54 -29.63
CA ARG A 191 7.19 26.56 -28.78
C ARG A 191 7.49 26.39 -27.28
N ASN A 192 8.75 26.15 -26.91
CA ASN A 192 9.14 25.68 -25.58
C ASN A 192 8.27 24.51 -25.10
N ALA A 193 8.08 23.49 -25.94
CA ALA A 193 7.03 22.49 -25.72
C ALA A 193 7.52 21.04 -25.83
N THR A 194 6.80 20.17 -25.11
CA THR A 194 6.86 18.72 -25.22
C THR A 194 5.60 18.22 -25.91
N ALA A 195 5.74 17.53 -27.04
CA ALA A 195 4.67 16.72 -27.61
C ALA A 195 4.53 15.40 -26.82
N VAL A 196 3.29 15.04 -26.47
CA VAL A 196 2.96 13.86 -25.67
C VAL A 196 2.03 12.95 -26.47
N ALA A 197 2.55 11.79 -26.83
CA ALA A 197 1.84 10.80 -27.62
C ALA A 197 1.74 9.46 -26.87
N GLU A 198 0.75 8.66 -27.24
CA GLU A 198 0.65 7.27 -26.83
C GLU A 198 1.08 6.42 -28.04
N LEU A 199 2.13 5.62 -27.86
CA LEU A 199 2.54 4.62 -28.84
C LEU A 199 1.67 3.38 -28.66
N CYS A 200 0.85 3.10 -29.66
CA CYS A 200 -0.01 1.92 -29.70
C CYS A 200 0.36 1.09 -30.94
N ASP A 201 0.93 -0.10 -30.75
CA ASP A 201 1.44 -0.94 -31.83
C ASP A 201 1.59 -2.39 -31.36
N ASP A 202 0.66 -3.28 -31.75
CA ASP A 202 0.64 -4.69 -31.33
C ASP A 202 1.88 -5.46 -31.83
N ASP A 203 2.51 -5.03 -32.92
CA ASP A 203 3.75 -5.64 -33.44
C ASP A 203 4.95 -5.32 -32.53
N PHE A 204 4.87 -4.25 -31.75
CA PHE A 204 5.87 -3.88 -30.75
C PHE A 204 5.53 -4.44 -29.36
N GLU A 205 4.34 -4.15 -28.84
CA GLU A 205 3.89 -4.58 -27.52
C GLU A 205 2.36 -4.54 -27.44
N GLU A 206 1.70 -5.68 -27.21
CA GLU A 206 0.25 -5.70 -26.97
C GLU A 206 -0.09 -5.24 -25.56
N HIS A 207 -1.11 -4.38 -25.45
CA HIS A 207 -1.66 -3.94 -24.18
C HIS A 207 -2.96 -4.68 -23.84
N ILE A 208 -4.11 -4.00 -23.93
CA ILE A 208 -5.46 -4.56 -23.70
C ILE A 208 -6.34 -4.34 -24.93
N LEU A 209 -6.29 -3.16 -25.54
CA LEU A 209 -6.97 -2.88 -26.81
C LEU A 209 -6.03 -3.19 -27.98
N ALA A 210 -6.59 -3.63 -29.09
CA ALA A 210 -5.83 -3.99 -30.29
C ALA A 210 -5.50 -2.77 -31.15
N TYR A 211 -4.25 -2.69 -31.61
CA TYR A 211 -3.74 -1.69 -32.54
C TYR A 211 -2.88 -2.37 -33.62
N ARG A 212 -3.56 -2.86 -34.66
CA ARG A 212 -2.95 -3.60 -35.78
C ARG A 212 -2.93 -2.77 -37.06
N GLY A 213 -1.91 -2.97 -37.89
CA GLY A 213 -1.80 -2.38 -39.22
C GLY A 213 -1.96 -0.86 -39.19
N ASP A 214 -2.95 -0.34 -39.92
CA ASP A 214 -3.18 1.10 -40.03
C ASP A 214 -3.57 1.79 -38.72
N SER A 215 -4.02 1.05 -37.71
CA SER A 215 -4.32 1.61 -36.39
C SER A 215 -3.10 1.74 -35.49
N ALA A 216 -1.95 1.17 -35.87
CA ALA A 216 -0.70 1.33 -35.13
C ALA A 216 -0.09 2.72 -35.35
N GLY A 217 0.56 3.26 -34.32
CA GLY A 217 1.33 4.51 -34.41
C GLY A 217 1.33 5.36 -33.14
N LEU A 218 1.79 6.60 -33.30
CA LEU A 218 1.85 7.61 -32.23
C LEU A 218 0.57 8.47 -32.25
N TYR A 219 -0.30 8.24 -31.28
CA TYR A 219 -1.51 9.04 -31.06
C TYR A 219 -1.16 10.27 -30.24
N LEU A 220 -1.13 11.44 -30.87
CA LEU A 220 -0.80 12.69 -30.19
C LEU A 220 -2.00 13.15 -29.38
N HIS A 221 -1.84 13.13 -28.06
CA HIS A 221 -2.91 13.54 -27.14
C HIS A 221 -2.55 14.79 -26.34
N GLY A 222 -1.35 15.37 -26.44
CA GLY A 222 -1.17 16.72 -25.92
C GLY A 222 0.18 17.33 -26.18
N ILE A 223 0.27 18.61 -25.84
CA ILE A 223 1.47 19.42 -25.97
C ILE A 223 1.57 20.29 -24.72
N ASN A 224 2.65 20.13 -23.97
CA ASN A 224 2.84 20.81 -22.69
C ASN A 224 3.99 21.82 -22.80
N ILE A 225 3.90 22.93 -22.07
CA ILE A 225 4.99 23.89 -21.97
C ILE A 225 6.07 23.36 -21.01
N ASN A 226 7.33 23.52 -21.39
CA ASN A 226 8.49 23.08 -20.63
C ASN A 226 8.83 24.08 -19.51
N ILE A 227 7.92 24.24 -18.57
CA ILE A 227 8.08 25.02 -17.32
C ILE A 227 7.67 24.15 -16.12
N PRO A 228 8.02 24.52 -14.87
CA PRO A 228 7.66 23.74 -13.69
C PRO A 228 6.14 23.55 -13.54
N GLU A 229 5.37 24.61 -13.76
CA GLU A 229 3.91 24.63 -13.74
C GLU A 229 3.30 23.80 -14.88
N PHE A 230 2.04 23.41 -14.71
CA PHE A 230 1.31 22.73 -15.77
C PHE A 230 0.58 23.72 -16.65
N THR A 231 0.94 23.72 -17.94
CA THR A 231 0.20 24.43 -18.99
C THR A 231 0.21 23.56 -20.24
N THR A 232 -0.96 23.37 -20.83
CA THR A 232 -1.16 22.44 -21.94
C THR A 232 -2.02 23.05 -23.05
N TYR A 233 -1.84 22.55 -24.26
CA TYR A 233 -2.61 22.97 -25.43
C TYR A 233 -4.04 22.41 -25.38
N SER A 234 -4.98 23.12 -25.99
CA SER A 234 -6.35 22.61 -26.18
C SER A 234 -6.38 21.43 -27.16
N GLY A 235 -7.40 20.60 -27.08
CA GLY A 235 -7.57 19.44 -27.98
C GLY A 235 -7.50 19.82 -29.47
N LEU A 236 -8.06 20.98 -29.85
CA LEU A 236 -8.02 21.48 -31.23
C LEU A 236 -6.58 21.80 -31.68
N GLN A 237 -5.81 22.49 -30.85
CA GLN A 237 -4.42 22.84 -31.14
C GLN A 237 -3.54 21.59 -31.27
N VAL A 238 -3.79 20.59 -30.42
CA VAL A 238 -3.11 19.28 -30.46
C VAL A 238 -3.43 18.54 -31.75
N GLN A 239 -4.70 18.47 -32.16
CA GLN A 239 -5.08 17.81 -33.42
C GLN A 239 -4.50 18.52 -34.65
N GLN A 240 -4.41 19.84 -34.63
CA GLN A 240 -3.76 20.59 -35.71
C GLN A 240 -2.27 20.23 -35.81
N PHE A 241 -1.55 20.23 -34.68
CA PHE A 241 -0.16 19.80 -34.66
C PHE A 241 0.00 18.33 -35.09
N ALA A 242 -0.94 17.46 -34.72
CA ALA A 242 -0.94 16.06 -35.14
C ALA A 242 -0.97 15.94 -36.67
N ASN A 243 -1.87 16.68 -37.32
CA ASN A 243 -1.98 16.71 -38.79
C ASN A 243 -0.71 17.27 -39.45
N ASP A 244 -0.18 18.36 -38.91
CA ASP A 244 0.99 19.03 -39.49
C ASP A 244 2.25 18.17 -39.42
N TRP A 245 2.37 17.29 -38.41
CA TRP A 245 3.58 16.51 -38.14
C TRP A 245 3.41 14.99 -38.30
N GLY A 246 2.27 14.55 -38.85
CA GLY A 246 2.01 13.16 -39.23
C GLY A 246 1.61 12.22 -38.09
N PHE A 247 1.27 12.74 -36.91
CA PHE A 247 0.79 11.91 -35.81
C PHE A 247 -0.62 11.38 -36.08
N LYS A 248 -0.98 10.27 -35.42
CA LYS A 248 -2.38 9.86 -35.29
C LYS A 248 -3.11 10.86 -34.40
N ARG A 249 -4.34 11.20 -34.76
CA ARG A 249 -5.18 12.11 -33.96
C ARG A 249 -5.82 11.35 -32.81
N THR A 250 -5.84 11.96 -31.63
CA THR A 250 -6.74 11.55 -30.55
C THR A 250 -8.04 12.34 -30.66
N ASP A 251 -9.16 11.63 -30.76
CA ASP A 251 -10.48 12.26 -30.76
C ASP A 251 -10.85 12.78 -29.38
N PHE A 252 -11.62 13.87 -29.36
CA PHE A 252 -12.16 14.43 -28.13
C PHE A 252 -13.58 14.95 -28.34
N LEU A 253 -14.33 14.98 -27.24
CA LEU A 253 -15.65 15.59 -27.13
C LEU A 253 -15.54 16.78 -26.17
N VAL A 254 -16.21 17.89 -26.48
CA VAL A 254 -16.25 19.06 -25.59
C VAL A 254 -17.66 19.20 -25.02
N LEU A 255 -17.76 19.32 -23.71
CA LEU A 255 -19.02 19.55 -22.99
C LEU A 255 -18.84 20.72 -22.02
N ASP A 256 -19.80 21.64 -21.96
CA ASP A 256 -19.68 22.83 -21.12
C ASP A 256 -20.00 22.57 -19.63
N GLU A 257 -20.89 21.61 -19.36
CA GLU A 257 -21.44 21.35 -18.03
C GLU A 257 -20.95 20.01 -17.47
N ILE A 258 -20.44 20.01 -16.23
CA ILE A 258 -19.93 18.81 -15.55
C ILE A 258 -20.99 17.72 -15.35
N THR A 259 -22.26 18.10 -15.18
CA THR A 259 -23.38 17.15 -15.07
C THR A 259 -23.55 16.34 -16.36
N LYS A 260 -23.44 16.99 -17.53
CA LYS A 260 -23.47 16.32 -18.84
C LYS A 260 -22.26 15.42 -19.05
N VAL A 261 -21.08 15.85 -18.59
CA VAL A 261 -19.86 15.03 -18.59
C VAL A 261 -20.08 13.74 -17.81
N ARG A 262 -20.61 13.85 -16.59
CA ARG A 262 -20.88 12.70 -15.74
C ARG A 262 -21.88 11.73 -16.37
N SER A 263 -23.04 12.22 -16.82
CA SER A 263 -24.04 11.38 -17.47
C SER A 263 -23.52 10.71 -18.74
N PHE A 264 -22.68 11.41 -19.52
CA PHE A 264 -22.03 10.82 -20.69
C PHE A 264 -21.08 9.68 -20.29
N LEU A 265 -20.21 9.90 -19.30
CA LEU A 265 -19.24 8.89 -18.85
C LEU A 265 -19.93 7.65 -18.26
N GLU A 266 -20.97 7.85 -17.44
CA GLU A 266 -21.79 6.77 -16.88
C GLU A 266 -22.49 5.97 -17.99
N GLY A 267 -23.08 6.64 -18.98
CA GLY A 267 -23.72 5.96 -20.11
C GLY A 267 -22.77 5.15 -21.00
N VAL A 268 -21.55 5.65 -21.23
CA VAL A 268 -20.54 4.88 -22.00
C VAL A 268 -20.01 3.69 -21.17
N ALA A 269 -19.89 3.84 -19.85
CA ALA A 269 -19.43 2.78 -18.95
C ALA A 269 -20.33 1.52 -18.98
N GLU A 270 -21.63 1.66 -19.28
CA GLU A 270 -22.55 0.52 -19.39
C GLU A 270 -22.19 -0.46 -20.51
N THR A 271 -21.54 0.03 -21.57
CA THR A 271 -21.15 -0.79 -22.72
C THR A 271 -19.64 -0.98 -22.84
N GLY A 272 -18.86 -0.10 -22.20
CA GLY A 272 -17.41 -0.04 -22.34
C GLY A 272 -16.94 0.41 -23.74
N SER A 273 -17.84 0.86 -24.62
CA SER A 273 -17.54 1.17 -26.03
C SER A 273 -18.08 2.54 -26.43
N TYR A 274 -17.36 3.24 -27.31
CA TYR A 274 -17.77 4.54 -27.84
C TYR A 274 -17.58 4.57 -29.36
N ASN A 275 -18.61 5.02 -30.08
CA ASN A 275 -18.64 5.03 -31.55
C ASN A 275 -18.25 3.69 -32.21
N GLY A 276 -18.66 2.57 -31.61
CA GLY A 276 -18.38 1.23 -32.11
C GLY A 276 -16.95 0.73 -31.88
N ARG A 277 -16.14 1.46 -31.11
CA ARG A 277 -14.79 1.07 -30.69
C ARG A 277 -14.75 0.83 -29.17
N ASP A 278 -14.04 -0.22 -28.76
CA ASP A 278 -13.73 -0.44 -27.34
C ASP A 278 -12.79 0.66 -26.83
N VAL A 279 -13.11 1.25 -25.69
CA VAL A 279 -12.37 2.38 -25.09
C VAL A 279 -12.10 2.08 -23.63
N GLU A 280 -10.85 2.20 -23.15
CA GLU A 280 -10.51 1.92 -21.74
C GLU A 280 -11.11 2.97 -20.78
N GLY A 281 -11.43 4.15 -21.31
CA GLY A 281 -12.00 5.27 -20.58
C GLY A 281 -11.66 6.60 -21.24
N PHE A 282 -11.88 7.68 -20.50
CA PHE A 282 -11.60 9.05 -20.95
C PHE A 282 -10.61 9.75 -20.01
N VAL A 283 -9.81 10.65 -20.57
CA VAL A 283 -9.09 11.68 -19.82
C VAL A 283 -9.84 12.99 -20.03
N ILE A 284 -10.33 13.55 -18.93
CA ILE A 284 -11.12 14.77 -18.90
C ILE A 284 -10.20 15.93 -18.52
N ARG A 285 -10.17 16.95 -19.37
CA ARG A 285 -9.34 18.14 -19.22
C ARG A 285 -10.24 19.32 -18.93
N CYS A 286 -9.87 20.09 -17.92
CA CYS A 286 -10.61 21.28 -17.51
C CYS A 286 -9.67 22.22 -16.76
N LYS A 287 -10.23 23.25 -16.13
CA LYS A 287 -9.49 24.06 -15.18
C LYS A 287 -9.98 23.78 -13.76
N SER A 288 -9.06 23.76 -12.79
CA SER A 288 -9.39 23.58 -11.36
C SER A 288 -8.71 24.64 -10.49
N ASN A 289 -9.38 25.03 -9.41
CA ASN A 289 -8.81 25.84 -8.32
C ASN A 289 -8.80 25.07 -6.99
N PHE A 290 -8.83 23.74 -7.01
CA PHE A 290 -8.84 22.92 -5.79
C PHE A 290 -7.59 23.12 -4.91
N ARG A 291 -6.42 23.35 -5.53
CA ARG A 291 -5.12 23.53 -4.84
C ARG A 291 -4.58 24.96 -4.88
N SER A 292 -5.29 25.87 -5.52
CA SER A 292 -4.80 27.21 -5.86
C SER A 292 -5.93 28.23 -5.81
N ARG A 293 -5.59 29.51 -5.64
CA ARG A 293 -6.61 30.58 -5.74
C ARG A 293 -7.07 30.83 -7.18
N GLU A 294 -6.21 30.50 -8.13
CA GLU A 294 -6.45 30.70 -9.56
C GLU A 294 -6.73 29.36 -10.25
N TYR A 295 -7.51 29.40 -11.32
CA TYR A 295 -7.81 28.24 -12.13
C TYR A 295 -6.61 27.82 -12.99
N GLN A 296 -6.13 26.61 -12.80
CA GLN A 296 -5.00 26.02 -13.54
C GLN A 296 -5.46 24.82 -14.38
N ASP A 297 -4.68 24.45 -15.39
CA ASP A 297 -4.92 23.21 -16.15
C ASP A 297 -4.99 22.01 -15.20
N TRP A 298 -6.04 21.22 -15.30
CA TRP A 298 -6.24 20.11 -14.40
C TRP A 298 -7.00 18.98 -15.06
N PHE A 299 -6.45 17.78 -14.93
CA PHE A 299 -6.98 16.57 -15.55
C PHE A 299 -7.47 15.60 -14.47
N PHE A 300 -8.50 14.86 -14.80
CA PHE A 300 -8.88 13.63 -14.13
C PHE A 300 -9.20 12.57 -15.18
N LYS A 301 -9.26 11.30 -14.77
CA LYS A 301 -9.61 10.20 -15.68
C LYS A 301 -10.83 9.46 -15.16
N TYR A 302 -11.60 8.94 -16.10
CA TYR A 302 -12.71 8.03 -15.83
C TYR A 302 -12.43 6.76 -16.60
N LYS A 303 -12.00 5.71 -15.90
CA LYS A 303 -11.74 4.40 -16.49
C LYS A 303 -12.98 3.54 -16.42
N PHE A 304 -13.29 2.85 -17.50
CA PHE A 304 -14.28 1.79 -17.45
C PHE A 304 -13.63 0.59 -16.77
N GLU A 305 -14.29 0.07 -15.74
CA GLU A 305 -13.79 -1.09 -15.02
C GLU A 305 -13.83 -2.29 -15.95
N GLU A 306 -14.97 -2.54 -16.60
CA GLU A 306 -15.22 -3.78 -17.31
C GLU A 306 -15.51 -3.52 -18.80
N PRO A 307 -15.14 -4.45 -19.70
CA PRO A 307 -14.49 -5.76 -19.46
C PRO A 307 -12.95 -5.67 -19.24
N TYR A 308 -12.39 -4.47 -19.13
CA TYR A 308 -10.94 -4.24 -19.18
C TYR A 308 -10.18 -4.73 -17.94
N LEU A 309 -10.79 -4.66 -16.76
CA LEU A 309 -10.26 -5.21 -15.52
C LEU A 309 -10.17 -6.73 -15.62
N MET A 310 -11.21 -7.39 -16.12
CA MET A 310 -11.15 -8.83 -16.41
C MET A 310 -10.06 -9.18 -17.43
N PHE A 311 -9.93 -8.43 -18.53
CA PHE A 311 -8.88 -8.70 -19.52
C PHE A 311 -7.46 -8.55 -18.96
N ARG A 312 -7.24 -7.57 -18.07
CA ARG A 312 -5.98 -7.47 -17.30
C ARG A 312 -5.79 -8.67 -16.39
N GLN A 313 -6.83 -9.07 -15.67
CA GLN A 313 -6.78 -10.23 -14.80
C GLN A 313 -6.38 -11.49 -15.56
N TRP A 314 -7.00 -11.74 -16.72
CA TRP A 314 -6.66 -12.85 -17.61
C TRP A 314 -5.21 -12.80 -18.06
N ARG A 315 -4.72 -11.63 -18.49
CA ARG A 315 -3.31 -11.45 -18.88
C ARG A 315 -2.35 -11.79 -17.75
N GLU A 316 -2.55 -11.21 -16.57
CA GLU A 316 -1.65 -11.43 -15.43
C GLU A 316 -1.73 -12.88 -14.93
N CYS A 317 -2.92 -13.47 -14.88
CA CYS A 317 -3.11 -14.87 -14.49
C CYS A 317 -2.43 -15.84 -15.48
N THR A 318 -2.51 -15.58 -16.79
CA THR A 318 -1.80 -16.37 -17.81
C THR A 318 -0.29 -16.23 -17.66
N LYS A 319 0.24 -15.02 -17.42
CA LYS A 319 1.68 -14.83 -17.12
C LYS A 319 2.11 -15.57 -15.86
N MET A 320 1.31 -15.55 -14.80
CA MET A 320 1.61 -16.31 -13.57
C MET A 320 1.66 -17.81 -13.87
N MET A 321 0.67 -18.32 -14.60
CA MET A 321 0.60 -19.72 -15.01
C MET A 321 1.82 -20.15 -15.84
N ILE A 322 2.23 -19.35 -16.84
CA ILE A 322 3.43 -19.59 -17.65
C ILE A 322 4.69 -19.64 -16.79
N ASN A 323 4.79 -18.77 -15.78
CA ASN A 323 5.93 -18.66 -14.89
C ASN A 323 5.86 -19.61 -13.67
N GLY A 324 4.96 -20.60 -13.68
CA GLY A 324 4.83 -21.61 -12.62
C GLY A 324 4.30 -21.08 -11.29
N LYS A 325 3.67 -19.89 -11.28
CA LYS A 325 3.03 -19.30 -10.10
C LYS A 325 1.53 -19.58 -10.12
N PRO A 326 0.89 -19.86 -8.97
CA PRO A 326 -0.56 -20.03 -8.91
C PRO A 326 -1.25 -18.72 -9.28
N PRO A 327 -2.17 -18.70 -10.27
CA PRO A 327 -2.92 -17.50 -10.63
C PRO A 327 -3.72 -16.95 -9.44
N LEU A 328 -3.71 -15.63 -9.26
CA LEU A 328 -4.43 -14.94 -8.19
C LEU A 328 -5.51 -14.06 -8.81
N PHE A 329 -6.77 -14.38 -8.53
CA PHE A 329 -7.93 -13.61 -8.98
C PHE A 329 -9.06 -13.73 -7.96
N LYS A 330 -9.87 -12.67 -7.85
CA LYS A 330 -10.97 -12.56 -6.88
C LYS A 330 -12.30 -12.17 -7.53
N LYS A 331 -12.25 -11.38 -8.60
CA LYS A 331 -13.40 -11.07 -9.46
C LYS A 331 -13.47 -12.07 -10.61
N HIS A 332 -14.62 -12.22 -11.24
CA HIS A 332 -14.79 -13.06 -12.45
C HIS A 332 -14.35 -14.52 -12.27
N VAL A 333 -14.51 -15.10 -11.08
CA VAL A 333 -13.88 -16.37 -10.70
C VAL A 333 -14.20 -17.47 -11.72
N LYS A 334 -15.48 -17.75 -11.97
CA LYS A 334 -15.93 -18.83 -12.87
C LYS A 334 -15.37 -18.68 -14.29
N ILE A 335 -15.60 -17.52 -14.92
CA ILE A 335 -15.17 -17.29 -16.30
C ILE A 335 -13.64 -17.23 -16.42
N THR A 336 -12.95 -16.79 -15.37
CA THR A 336 -11.48 -16.80 -15.31
C THR A 336 -10.93 -18.20 -15.16
N GLU A 337 -11.55 -19.07 -14.36
CA GLU A 337 -11.19 -20.50 -14.30
C GLU A 337 -11.36 -21.18 -15.66
N GLU A 338 -12.47 -20.93 -16.34
CA GLU A 338 -12.72 -21.45 -17.70
C GLU A 338 -11.70 -20.92 -18.71
N TYR A 339 -11.40 -19.62 -18.66
CA TYR A 339 -10.35 -19.00 -19.49
C TYR A 339 -8.99 -19.62 -19.23
N LEU A 340 -8.61 -19.84 -17.96
CA LEU A 340 -7.30 -20.42 -17.62
C LEU A 340 -7.18 -21.88 -18.03
N LEU A 341 -8.27 -22.65 -17.99
CA LEU A 341 -8.31 -24.01 -18.55
C LEU A 341 -8.10 -23.99 -20.07
N PHE A 342 -8.79 -23.09 -20.77
CA PHE A 342 -8.61 -22.87 -22.21
C PHE A 342 -7.17 -22.43 -22.54
N ALA A 343 -6.64 -21.43 -21.84
CA ALA A 343 -5.29 -20.92 -22.03
C ALA A 343 -4.24 -22.01 -21.79
N ARG A 344 -4.41 -22.84 -20.76
CA ARG A 344 -3.52 -23.98 -20.49
C ARG A 344 -3.47 -24.95 -21.66
N LYS A 345 -4.61 -25.26 -22.27
CA LYS A 345 -4.67 -26.13 -23.46
C LYS A 345 -3.93 -25.51 -24.64
N LYS A 346 -4.18 -24.23 -24.94
CA LYS A 346 -3.51 -23.50 -26.03
C LYS A 346 -1.99 -23.41 -25.85
N LEU A 347 -1.53 -23.16 -24.63
CA LEU A 347 -0.11 -23.11 -24.30
C LEU A 347 0.57 -24.49 -24.42
N ALA A 348 -0.14 -25.58 -24.13
CA ALA A 348 0.36 -26.94 -24.31
C ALA A 348 0.45 -27.33 -25.81
N GLU A 349 -0.51 -26.88 -26.63
CA GLU A 349 -0.53 -27.10 -28.08
C GLU A 349 0.57 -26.30 -28.81
N ASN A 350 0.88 -25.09 -28.34
CA ASN A 350 1.91 -24.23 -28.92
C ASN A 350 2.88 -23.68 -27.85
N PRO A 351 3.99 -24.39 -27.57
CA PRO A 351 4.97 -23.94 -26.58
C PRO A 351 5.65 -22.59 -26.90
N LYS A 352 5.64 -22.15 -28.17
CA LYS A 352 6.18 -20.84 -28.55
C LYS A 352 5.33 -19.70 -27.96
N LEU A 353 4.02 -19.89 -27.91
CA LEU A 353 3.08 -18.89 -27.37
C LEU A 353 3.45 -18.48 -25.94
N ALA A 354 3.93 -19.39 -25.10
CA ALA A 354 4.33 -19.06 -23.73
C ALA A 354 5.49 -18.03 -23.67
N ARG A 355 6.45 -18.13 -24.60
CA ARG A 355 7.59 -17.18 -24.69
C ARG A 355 7.12 -15.83 -25.22
N ASP A 356 6.33 -15.86 -26.28
CA ASP A 356 5.78 -14.67 -26.94
C ASP A 356 4.85 -13.91 -25.96
N TYR A 357 4.02 -14.60 -25.20
CA TYR A 357 3.10 -14.02 -24.19
C TYR A 357 3.83 -13.33 -23.04
N ASN A 358 4.94 -13.90 -22.57
CA ASN A 358 5.80 -13.24 -21.57
C ASN A 358 6.42 -11.95 -22.11
N SER A 359 6.54 -11.83 -23.43
CA SER A 359 7.02 -10.64 -24.15
C SER A 359 5.87 -9.78 -24.68
N ASN A 360 4.65 -9.96 -24.14
CA ASN A 360 3.43 -9.23 -24.53
C ASN A 360 2.97 -9.43 -25.99
N HIS A 361 3.06 -10.65 -26.52
CA HIS A 361 2.48 -11.01 -27.82
C HIS A 361 1.53 -12.20 -27.71
N GLY A 362 0.42 -12.17 -28.45
CA GLY A 362 -0.63 -13.21 -28.42
C GLY A 362 -1.57 -13.11 -27.22
N ILE A 363 -1.57 -11.99 -26.49
CA ILE A 363 -2.48 -11.73 -25.35
C ILE A 363 -3.90 -11.55 -25.87
N ILE A 364 -4.04 -10.66 -26.84
CA ILE A 364 -5.32 -10.28 -27.44
C ILE A 364 -5.89 -11.46 -28.22
N GLU A 365 -5.07 -12.13 -29.02
CA GLU A 365 -5.50 -13.31 -29.78
C GLU A 365 -6.01 -14.43 -28.86
N LEU A 366 -5.27 -14.76 -27.80
CA LEU A 366 -5.69 -15.81 -26.86
C LEU A 366 -7.01 -15.46 -26.15
N ARG A 367 -7.21 -14.19 -25.80
CA ARG A 367 -8.47 -13.70 -25.23
C ARG A 367 -9.59 -13.83 -26.25
N ASP A 368 -9.41 -13.30 -27.45
CA ASP A 368 -10.46 -13.23 -28.46
C ASP A 368 -10.85 -14.62 -28.95
N ASP A 369 -9.90 -15.56 -29.03
CA ASP A 369 -10.17 -16.97 -29.31
C ASP A 369 -11.05 -17.62 -28.24
N PHE A 370 -10.79 -17.34 -26.95
CA PHE A 370 -11.63 -17.83 -25.86
C PHE A 370 -13.05 -17.27 -25.94
N LEU A 371 -13.17 -15.94 -26.15
CA LEU A 371 -14.47 -15.28 -26.29
C LEU A 371 -15.27 -15.85 -27.47
N LYS A 372 -14.59 -16.10 -28.59
CA LYS A 372 -15.17 -16.74 -29.76
C LYS A 372 -15.62 -18.18 -29.48
N GLU A 373 -14.82 -18.98 -28.77
CA GLU A 373 -15.20 -20.34 -28.38
C GLU A 373 -16.46 -20.36 -27.50
N LYS A 374 -16.60 -19.38 -26.61
CA LYS A 374 -17.78 -19.21 -25.75
C LYS A 374 -18.97 -18.54 -26.44
N ASN A 375 -18.80 -18.07 -27.68
CA ASN A 375 -19.79 -17.25 -28.40
C ASN A 375 -20.23 -16.02 -27.57
N LEU A 376 -19.27 -15.38 -26.90
CA LEU A 376 -19.47 -14.18 -26.07
C LEU A 376 -18.76 -12.99 -26.70
N LYS A 377 -19.35 -11.80 -26.58
CA LYS A 377 -18.63 -10.54 -26.79
C LYS A 377 -18.10 -9.99 -25.46
N GLY A 378 -17.11 -9.11 -25.52
CA GLY A 378 -16.61 -8.39 -24.35
C GLY A 378 -17.73 -7.69 -23.56
N SER A 379 -18.72 -7.13 -24.26
CA SER A 379 -19.89 -6.49 -23.66
C SER A 379 -20.93 -7.47 -23.10
N ASP A 380 -20.97 -8.72 -23.56
CA ASP A 380 -21.85 -9.76 -22.97
C ASP A 380 -21.32 -10.22 -21.61
N LEU A 381 -20.01 -10.11 -21.38
CA LEU A 381 -19.36 -10.44 -20.12
C LEU A 381 -19.77 -9.49 -18.99
N LEU A 382 -20.01 -8.20 -19.31
CA LEU A 382 -20.58 -7.23 -18.37
C LEU A 382 -21.90 -7.74 -17.79
N ARG A 383 -22.78 -8.30 -18.62
CA ARG A 383 -24.07 -8.86 -18.18
C ARG A 383 -23.91 -10.18 -17.42
N LEU A 384 -22.92 -10.98 -17.78
CA LEU A 384 -22.56 -12.21 -17.05
C LEU A 384 -22.02 -11.90 -15.66
N GLU A 385 -21.34 -10.77 -15.46
CA GLU A 385 -20.87 -10.31 -14.15
C GLU A 385 -22.03 -9.94 -13.23
N TYR A 386 -23.00 -9.16 -13.71
CA TYR A 386 -24.24 -8.86 -12.98
C TYR A 386 -25.08 -10.11 -12.66
N SER A 387 -24.84 -11.24 -13.33
CA SER A 387 -25.60 -12.47 -13.14
C SER A 387 -24.82 -13.63 -12.49
N ASN A 388 -23.49 -13.57 -12.40
CA ASN A 388 -22.64 -14.62 -11.82
C ASN A 388 -21.77 -14.18 -10.63
N GLU A 389 -21.72 -12.90 -10.26
CA GLU A 389 -21.58 -12.57 -8.84
C GLU A 389 -22.80 -13.16 -8.15
N GLY A 390 -22.63 -14.20 -7.33
CA GLY A 390 -23.77 -14.97 -6.83
C GLY A 390 -24.80 -14.04 -6.19
N GLU A 391 -26.01 -13.92 -6.75
CA GLU A 391 -26.97 -12.82 -6.50
C GLU A 391 -26.29 -11.42 -6.57
N ALA A 392 -26.74 -10.54 -7.47
CA ALA A 392 -26.38 -9.12 -7.39
C ALA A 392 -26.54 -8.64 -5.93
N PRO A 393 -25.78 -7.65 -5.43
CA PRO A 393 -25.97 -7.14 -4.07
C PRO A 393 -27.46 -6.88 -3.78
N GLN A 394 -28.18 -6.36 -4.78
CA GLN A 394 -29.62 -6.10 -4.69
C GLN A 394 -30.49 -7.35 -4.51
N ASP A 395 -30.00 -8.51 -4.96
CA ASP A 395 -30.67 -9.80 -4.89
C ASP A 395 -30.32 -10.60 -3.63
N ALA A 396 -29.27 -10.21 -2.90
CA ALA A 396 -28.79 -10.94 -1.73
C ALA A 396 -29.82 -10.95 -0.59
N THR A 397 -30.18 -12.14 -0.13
CA THR A 397 -31.10 -12.33 1.01
C THR A 397 -30.42 -12.81 2.29
N ARG A 398 -29.14 -13.20 2.23
CA ARG A 398 -28.40 -13.83 3.34
C ARG A 398 -26.87 -13.75 3.16
N ASN A 399 -26.14 -14.32 4.11
CA ASN A 399 -24.68 -14.42 4.13
C ASN A 399 -23.97 -13.06 4.21
N ILE A 400 -24.52 -12.10 4.96
CA ILE A 400 -23.92 -10.77 5.15
C ILE A 400 -23.25 -10.70 6.53
N ILE A 401 -22.01 -10.23 6.59
CA ILE A 401 -21.28 -10.01 7.83
C ILE A 401 -21.00 -8.52 7.99
N LEU A 402 -21.55 -7.89 9.03
CA LEU A 402 -21.28 -6.50 9.36
C LEU A 402 -20.04 -6.43 10.26
N VAL A 403 -19.01 -5.69 9.81
CA VAL A 403 -17.71 -5.63 10.46
C VAL A 403 -17.40 -4.20 10.89
N PRO A 404 -17.54 -3.85 12.18
CA PRO A 404 -17.19 -2.53 12.65
C PRO A 404 -15.68 -2.26 12.55
N ILE A 405 -15.32 -1.08 12.08
CA ILE A 405 -13.96 -0.53 12.13
C ILE A 405 -14.04 0.72 13.00
N ALA A 406 -13.68 0.60 14.27
CA ALA A 406 -13.90 1.64 15.25
C ALA A 406 -12.93 1.58 16.44
N THR A 407 -12.93 2.64 17.24
CA THR A 407 -12.33 2.65 18.58
C THR A 407 -13.40 2.40 19.65
N ILE A 408 -12.99 2.38 20.92
CA ILE A 408 -13.90 2.18 22.05
C ILE A 408 -14.81 3.40 22.22
N GLY A 409 -16.10 3.17 22.51
CA GLY A 409 -17.06 4.24 22.76
C GLY A 409 -17.75 4.81 21.52
N CYS A 410 -17.40 4.35 20.31
CA CYS A 410 -18.06 4.79 19.07
C CYS A 410 -19.53 4.37 18.92
N GLY A 411 -20.02 3.41 19.73
CA GLY A 411 -21.42 2.95 19.67
C GLY A 411 -21.63 1.60 18.96
N LYS A 412 -20.57 0.90 18.53
CA LYS A 412 -20.64 -0.42 17.85
C LYS A 412 -21.66 -1.38 18.45
N THR A 413 -21.50 -1.72 19.73
CA THR A 413 -22.36 -2.67 20.43
C THR A 413 -23.79 -2.17 20.54
N THR A 414 -23.99 -0.85 20.71
CA THR A 414 -25.33 -0.25 20.75
C THR A 414 -26.04 -0.45 19.40
N ILE A 415 -25.36 -0.16 18.29
CA ILE A 415 -25.90 -0.40 16.94
C ILE A 415 -26.14 -1.89 16.69
N ALA A 416 -25.21 -2.77 17.10
CA ALA A 416 -25.33 -4.21 16.92
C ALA A 416 -26.57 -4.78 17.64
N ILE A 417 -26.80 -4.38 18.89
CA ILE A 417 -27.98 -4.79 19.67
C ILE A 417 -29.26 -4.23 19.05
N ALA A 418 -29.26 -2.97 18.61
CA ALA A 418 -30.41 -2.37 17.97
C ALA A 418 -30.80 -3.11 16.68
N LEU A 419 -29.82 -3.45 15.83
CA LEU A 419 -30.04 -4.26 14.62
C LEU A 419 -30.52 -5.68 14.96
N GLN A 420 -30.00 -6.29 16.01
CA GLN A 420 -30.47 -7.58 16.50
C GLN A 420 -31.93 -7.51 16.99
N HIS A 421 -32.31 -6.44 17.71
CA HIS A 421 -33.67 -6.23 18.20
C HIS A 421 -34.66 -5.99 17.06
N LEU A 422 -34.28 -5.18 16.08
CA LEU A 422 -35.14 -4.84 14.94
C LEU A 422 -35.36 -6.01 13.98
N PHE A 423 -34.31 -6.79 13.68
CA PHE A 423 -34.34 -7.75 12.58
C PHE A 423 -34.03 -9.19 12.97
N GLY A 424 -33.71 -9.45 14.24
CA GLY A 424 -33.37 -10.79 14.73
C GLY A 424 -32.07 -11.36 14.13
N TRP A 425 -31.20 -10.49 13.62
CA TRP A 425 -29.88 -10.84 13.05
C TRP A 425 -28.93 -11.41 14.10
N GLY A 426 -27.90 -12.14 13.66
CA GLY A 426 -26.87 -12.68 14.54
C GLY A 426 -25.96 -11.59 15.11
N HIS A 427 -25.48 -11.76 16.33
CA HIS A 427 -24.55 -10.83 16.99
C HIS A 427 -23.51 -11.63 17.76
N VAL A 428 -22.25 -11.45 17.38
CA VAL A 428 -21.11 -12.08 18.06
C VAL A 428 -20.23 -10.99 18.64
N GLN A 429 -20.13 -10.95 19.96
CA GLN A 429 -19.26 -10.02 20.67
C GLN A 429 -17.90 -10.66 20.97
N ASN A 430 -16.83 -10.03 20.50
CA ASN A 430 -15.47 -10.51 20.78
C ASN A 430 -15.17 -10.54 22.29
N ASP A 431 -15.83 -9.68 23.07
CA ASP A 431 -15.71 -9.63 24.53
C ASP A 431 -16.26 -10.89 25.23
N ASN A 432 -17.21 -11.63 24.62
CA ASN A 432 -17.74 -12.88 25.18
C ASN A 432 -16.77 -14.08 25.00
N ILE A 433 -15.80 -13.98 24.09
CA ILE A 433 -14.94 -15.12 23.75
C ILE A 433 -13.72 -15.19 24.65
N GLN A 434 -13.58 -16.26 25.43
CA GLN A 434 -12.49 -16.47 26.38
C GLN A 434 -11.54 -17.62 25.96
N GLY A 435 -10.31 -17.61 26.48
CA GLY A 435 -9.32 -18.68 26.27
C GLY A 435 -8.25 -18.38 25.20
N LYS A 436 -7.45 -19.38 24.82
CA LYS A 436 -6.43 -19.27 23.75
C LYS A 436 -7.08 -19.30 22.36
N GLY A 437 -6.45 -18.65 21.37
CA GLY A 437 -6.93 -18.64 19.98
C GLY A 437 -8.22 -17.85 19.77
N ARG A 438 -8.40 -16.72 20.49
CA ARG A 438 -9.62 -15.89 20.39
C ARG A 438 -9.94 -15.43 18.96
N PRO A 439 -8.99 -14.92 18.15
CA PRO A 439 -9.35 -14.37 16.84
C PRO A 439 -9.95 -15.41 15.87
N PRO A 440 -9.37 -16.62 15.69
CA PRO A 440 -9.99 -17.65 14.85
C PRO A 440 -11.30 -18.19 15.42
N ARG A 441 -11.42 -18.29 16.76
CA ARG A 441 -12.69 -18.71 17.40
C ARG A 441 -13.79 -17.68 17.24
N PHE A 442 -13.44 -16.39 17.25
CA PHE A 442 -14.37 -15.31 16.96
C PHE A 442 -14.93 -15.43 15.55
N THR A 443 -14.04 -15.59 14.56
CA THR A 443 -14.51 -15.79 13.19
C THR A 443 -15.35 -17.06 13.07
N LYS A 444 -14.95 -18.17 13.70
CA LYS A 444 -15.74 -19.42 13.70
C LYS A 444 -17.14 -19.23 14.26
N GLU A 445 -17.31 -18.49 15.35
CA GLU A 445 -18.62 -18.20 15.95
C GLU A 445 -19.48 -17.33 15.03
N VAL A 446 -18.89 -16.32 14.39
CA VAL A 446 -19.56 -15.49 13.37
C VAL A 446 -20.07 -16.36 12.23
N MET A 447 -19.22 -17.27 11.71
CA MET A 447 -19.60 -18.17 10.63
C MET A 447 -20.69 -19.15 11.06
N SER A 448 -20.64 -19.67 12.29
CA SER A 448 -21.67 -20.58 12.81
C SER A 448 -23.04 -19.91 12.91
N GLN A 449 -23.12 -18.65 13.35
CA GLN A 449 -24.41 -17.93 13.37
C GLN A 449 -24.91 -17.61 11.96
N LEU A 450 -24.01 -17.45 10.99
CA LEU A 450 -24.36 -17.15 9.59
C LEU A 450 -25.03 -18.33 8.88
N GLU A 451 -24.90 -19.55 9.42
CA GLU A 451 -25.63 -20.74 8.94
C GLU A 451 -27.15 -20.58 9.12
N ASP A 452 -27.57 -19.95 10.23
CA ASP A 452 -28.98 -19.78 10.60
C ASP A 452 -29.52 -18.36 10.37
N LYS A 453 -28.65 -17.36 10.33
CA LYS A 453 -29.01 -15.93 10.27
C LYS A 453 -28.58 -15.30 8.94
N PRO A 454 -29.43 -14.47 8.31
CA PRO A 454 -29.09 -13.83 7.04
C PRO A 454 -27.97 -12.79 7.19
N VAL A 455 -27.85 -12.18 8.37
CA VAL A 455 -26.81 -11.22 8.72
C VAL A 455 -26.23 -11.57 10.07
N VAL A 456 -24.91 -11.42 10.23
CA VAL A 456 -24.24 -11.50 11.52
C VAL A 456 -23.37 -10.26 11.75
N ILE A 457 -23.52 -9.61 12.90
CA ILE A 457 -22.65 -8.52 13.32
C ILE A 457 -21.43 -9.09 14.05
N ALA A 458 -20.25 -8.89 13.48
CA ALA A 458 -18.97 -9.25 14.07
C ALA A 458 -18.47 -8.12 14.98
N ASP A 459 -19.07 -7.98 16.18
CA ASP A 459 -18.80 -6.90 17.14
C ASP A 459 -17.39 -7.01 17.78
N ARG A 460 -16.43 -6.47 17.04
CA ARG A 460 -15.01 -6.28 17.38
C ARG A 460 -14.57 -4.91 16.86
N ASN A 461 -13.53 -4.32 17.46
CA ASN A 461 -13.04 -3.01 17.04
C ASN A 461 -12.46 -2.98 15.62
N ASN A 462 -11.69 -4.01 15.24
CA ASN A 462 -10.97 -4.09 13.96
C ASN A 462 -10.20 -2.79 13.61
N ALA A 463 -9.65 -2.16 14.64
CA ALA A 463 -8.98 -0.86 14.56
C ALA A 463 -7.67 -0.93 13.78
N GLN A 464 -7.01 -2.10 13.74
CA GLN A 464 -5.73 -2.29 13.06
C GLN A 464 -5.87 -3.15 11.80
N LYS A 465 -5.00 -2.90 10.81
CA LYS A 465 -4.95 -3.64 9.54
C LYS A 465 -4.78 -5.14 9.78
N HIS A 466 -3.92 -5.55 10.71
CA HIS A 466 -3.70 -6.97 10.97
C HIS A 466 -4.96 -7.68 11.53
N GLU A 467 -5.81 -6.98 12.28
CA GLU A 467 -7.09 -7.51 12.79
C GLU A 467 -8.07 -7.73 11.63
N ARG A 468 -8.15 -6.76 10.71
CA ARG A 468 -8.96 -6.86 9.48
C ARG A 468 -8.45 -7.97 8.57
N LYS A 469 -7.13 -8.06 8.37
CA LYS A 469 -6.49 -9.13 7.60
C LYS A 469 -6.84 -10.51 8.14
N GLN A 470 -6.79 -10.69 9.47
CA GLN A 470 -7.16 -11.95 10.09
C GLN A 470 -8.64 -12.29 9.90
N LEU A 471 -9.55 -11.34 10.11
CA LEU A 471 -10.99 -11.60 9.95
C LEU A 471 -11.35 -11.91 8.49
N ILE A 472 -10.89 -11.06 7.56
CA ILE A 472 -11.09 -11.24 6.12
C ILE A 472 -10.50 -12.59 5.71
N GLY A 473 -9.24 -12.87 6.03
CA GLY A 473 -8.60 -14.13 5.69
C GLY A 473 -9.35 -15.34 6.24
N ASP A 474 -9.73 -15.32 7.52
CA ASP A 474 -10.40 -16.46 8.16
C ASP A 474 -11.81 -16.71 7.61
N VAL A 475 -12.55 -15.66 7.23
CA VAL A 475 -13.86 -15.80 6.55
C VAL A 475 -13.68 -16.45 5.18
N HIS A 476 -12.71 -15.96 4.39
CA HIS A 476 -12.44 -16.47 3.04
C HIS A 476 -11.89 -17.91 3.05
N HIS A 477 -11.18 -18.32 4.10
CA HIS A 477 -10.64 -19.68 4.24
C HIS A 477 -11.69 -20.74 4.62
N GLN A 478 -12.87 -20.37 5.13
CA GLN A 478 -13.88 -21.31 5.65
C GLN A 478 -14.94 -21.75 4.63
N TYR A 479 -14.68 -21.60 3.32
CA TYR A 479 -15.46 -22.16 2.19
C TYR A 479 -16.93 -21.70 2.02
N ILE A 480 -17.40 -20.66 2.72
CA ILE A 480 -18.63 -19.97 2.29
C ILE A 480 -18.26 -18.97 1.19
N SER A 481 -18.26 -19.43 -0.06
CA SER A 481 -17.94 -18.62 -1.25
C SER A 481 -18.91 -17.46 -1.54
N SER A 482 -19.93 -17.27 -0.69
CA SER A 482 -20.98 -16.25 -0.82
C SER A 482 -21.09 -15.30 0.37
N ALA A 483 -20.19 -15.38 1.37
CA ALA A 483 -20.20 -14.47 2.50
C ALA A 483 -19.70 -13.08 2.08
N ARG A 484 -20.54 -12.05 2.28
CA ARG A 484 -20.23 -10.64 1.97
C ARG A 484 -19.87 -9.88 3.24
N LEU A 485 -18.75 -9.18 3.23
CA LEU A 485 -18.22 -8.38 4.34
C LEU A 485 -18.53 -6.90 4.12
N VAL A 486 -19.40 -6.34 4.95
CA VAL A 486 -19.73 -4.90 4.95
C VAL A 486 -19.00 -4.22 6.09
N ALA A 487 -18.07 -3.31 5.78
CA ALA A 487 -17.37 -2.53 6.80
C ALA A 487 -18.29 -1.42 7.34
N LEU A 488 -18.54 -1.40 8.66
CA LEU A 488 -19.13 -0.26 9.35
C LEU A 488 -17.99 0.65 9.83
N ASN A 489 -17.58 1.58 8.97
CA ASN A 489 -16.39 2.38 9.16
C ASN A 489 -16.71 3.64 9.97
N PHE A 490 -16.38 3.62 11.27
CA PHE A 490 -16.45 4.84 12.08
C PHE A 490 -15.25 5.72 11.72
N VAL A 491 -15.50 6.78 10.97
CA VAL A 491 -14.44 7.60 10.35
C VAL A 491 -13.65 8.37 11.41
N HIS A 492 -12.36 8.04 11.55
CA HIS A 492 -11.43 8.80 12.40
C HIS A 492 -10.50 9.62 11.48
N ASP A 493 -10.85 10.88 11.27
CA ASP A 493 -10.00 11.82 10.54
C ASP A 493 -9.11 12.65 11.50
N PHE A 494 -8.05 13.25 10.96
CA PHE A 494 -7.07 14.00 11.74
C PHE A 494 -7.67 15.25 12.40
N ASN A 495 -8.65 15.88 11.76
CA ASN A 495 -9.25 17.13 12.22
C ASN A 495 -10.27 16.90 13.34
N SER A 496 -10.88 15.71 13.41
CA SER A 496 -11.93 15.35 14.37
C SER A 496 -11.43 14.49 15.52
N ILE A 497 -10.20 13.99 15.49
CA ILE A 497 -9.68 13.00 16.45
C ILE A 497 -9.83 13.40 17.93
N GLU A 498 -9.59 14.66 18.28
CA GLU A 498 -9.73 15.14 19.66
C GLU A 498 -11.20 15.24 20.08
N LYS A 499 -12.08 15.62 19.15
CA LYS A 499 -13.54 15.65 19.39
C LYS A 499 -14.12 14.24 19.50
N ILE A 500 -13.66 13.31 18.66
CA ILE A 500 -14.00 11.88 18.75
C ILE A 500 -13.61 11.35 20.12
N LYS A 501 -12.38 11.64 20.58
CA LYS A 501 -11.90 11.25 21.91
C LYS A 501 -12.81 11.78 23.02
N GLN A 502 -13.16 13.07 22.99
CA GLN A 502 -14.04 13.67 23.99
C GLN A 502 -15.42 12.99 24.03
N VAL A 503 -16.06 12.80 22.87
CA VAL A 503 -17.40 12.20 22.77
C VAL A 503 -17.40 10.73 23.19
N THR A 504 -16.47 9.94 22.66
CA THR A 504 -16.38 8.51 23.00
C THR A 504 -16.08 8.31 24.48
N MET A 505 -15.22 9.14 25.08
CA MET A 505 -14.97 9.14 26.53
C MET A 505 -16.24 9.47 27.32
N GLY A 506 -16.95 10.54 26.94
CA GLY A 506 -18.22 10.92 27.57
C GLY A 506 -19.23 9.78 27.57
N ARG A 507 -19.36 9.06 26.45
CA ARG A 507 -20.24 7.89 26.31
C ARG A 507 -19.84 6.73 27.21
N VAL A 508 -18.54 6.41 27.29
CA VAL A 508 -18.05 5.32 28.15
C VAL A 508 -18.28 5.65 29.63
N PHE A 509 -18.07 6.90 30.06
CA PHE A 509 -18.34 7.33 31.42
C PHE A 509 -19.82 7.38 31.76
N ALA A 510 -20.67 7.88 30.85
CA ALA A 510 -22.13 7.92 31.04
C ALA A 510 -22.74 6.53 31.14
N ARG A 511 -22.16 5.54 30.44
CA ARG A 511 -22.59 4.13 30.51
C ARG A 511 -22.17 3.43 31.81
N GLY A 512 -21.20 3.97 32.55
CA GLY A 512 -20.76 3.42 33.84
C GLY A 512 -20.34 1.94 33.77
N ASP A 513 -20.70 1.17 34.80
CA ASP A 513 -20.38 -0.27 34.91
C ASP A 513 -21.32 -1.18 34.08
N ASN A 514 -22.16 -0.60 33.23
CA ASN A 514 -22.93 -1.34 32.22
C ASN A 514 -22.11 -1.58 30.93
N HIS A 515 -20.88 -1.07 30.85
CA HIS A 515 -19.94 -1.44 29.79
C HIS A 515 -19.27 -2.79 30.11
N GLN A 516 -19.30 -3.71 29.14
CA GLN A 516 -18.93 -5.12 29.34
C GLN A 516 -17.49 -5.36 29.86
N THR A 517 -16.53 -4.60 29.33
CA THR A 517 -15.09 -4.76 29.61
C THR A 517 -14.47 -3.62 30.44
N ILE A 518 -15.19 -2.51 30.62
CA ILE A 518 -14.68 -1.28 31.23
C ILE A 518 -15.57 -0.91 32.42
N GLN A 519 -15.07 -1.10 33.63
CA GLN A 519 -15.72 -0.60 34.85
C GLN A 519 -15.38 0.89 35.00
N ALA A 520 -16.15 1.75 34.32
CA ALA A 520 -15.85 3.18 34.21
C ALA A 520 -16.00 3.94 35.53
N ALA A 521 -16.72 3.38 36.52
CA ALA A 521 -16.93 3.99 37.83
C ALA A 521 -15.73 3.81 38.79
N SER A 522 -14.85 2.82 38.57
CA SER A 522 -13.85 2.39 39.56
C SER A 522 -12.40 2.85 39.30
N ASP A 523 -12.02 3.22 38.05
CA ASP A 523 -10.67 3.75 37.75
C ASP A 523 -10.62 4.58 36.44
N LYS A 524 -10.98 5.86 36.52
CA LYS A 524 -11.02 6.78 35.36
C LYS A 524 -9.69 6.86 34.59
N SER A 525 -8.56 6.81 35.29
CA SER A 525 -7.22 6.97 34.71
C SER A 525 -6.86 5.80 33.79
N LYS A 526 -7.22 4.59 34.19
CA LYS A 526 -7.01 3.36 33.43
C LYS A 526 -7.91 3.28 32.20
N VAL A 527 -9.16 3.71 32.32
CA VAL A 527 -10.09 3.78 31.19
C VAL A 527 -9.55 4.73 30.11
N MET A 528 -9.08 5.91 30.52
CA MET A 528 -8.46 6.87 29.61
C MET A 528 -7.25 6.28 28.88
N GLY A 529 -6.36 5.57 29.58
CA GLY A 529 -5.20 4.92 28.97
C GLY A 529 -5.57 3.85 27.94
N ILE A 530 -6.60 3.04 28.21
CA ILE A 530 -7.09 2.00 27.28
C ILE A 530 -7.69 2.64 26.02
N MET A 531 -8.56 3.63 26.18
CA MET A 531 -9.18 4.33 25.04
C MET A 531 -8.15 5.04 24.19
N GLN A 532 -7.19 5.74 24.81
CA GLN A 532 -6.08 6.38 24.11
C GLN A 532 -5.24 5.36 23.35
N GLY A 533 -5.01 4.17 23.92
CA GLY A 533 -4.31 3.10 23.25
C GLY A 533 -4.99 2.63 21.96
N PHE A 534 -6.33 2.55 21.94
CA PHE A 534 -7.10 2.22 20.72
C PHE A 534 -7.05 3.32 19.67
N ILE A 535 -7.15 4.59 20.08
CA ILE A 535 -7.02 5.75 19.18
C ILE A 535 -5.63 5.80 18.55
N ASN A 536 -4.57 5.65 19.36
CA ASN A 536 -3.18 5.76 18.90
C ASN A 536 -2.79 4.68 17.89
N ARG A 537 -3.41 3.51 17.96
CA ARG A 537 -3.15 2.38 17.06
C ARG A 537 -4.20 2.23 15.97
N PHE A 538 -5.18 3.12 15.89
CA PHE A 538 -6.19 3.05 14.85
C PHE A 538 -5.56 3.28 13.48
N GLU A 539 -5.76 2.34 12.57
CA GLU A 539 -5.30 2.41 11.19
C GLU A 539 -6.53 2.59 10.28
N PRO A 540 -6.70 3.75 9.63
CA PRO A 540 -7.85 4.03 8.79
C PRO A 540 -8.10 2.96 7.71
N LEU A 541 -9.36 2.72 7.39
CA LEU A 541 -9.77 1.85 6.28
C LEU A 541 -9.26 2.42 4.94
N ARG A 542 -8.69 1.54 4.09
CA ARG A 542 -8.14 1.89 2.77
C ARG A 542 -8.46 0.80 1.74
N LEU A 543 -9.60 0.91 1.05
CA LEU A 543 -10.06 -0.09 0.07
C LEU A 543 -9.09 -0.35 -1.09
N ASP A 544 -8.13 0.55 -1.34
CA ASP A 544 -7.10 0.41 -2.36
C ASP A 544 -5.90 -0.43 -1.91
N GLN A 545 -5.90 -0.95 -0.68
CA GLN A 545 -4.77 -1.65 -0.06
C GLN A 545 -5.17 -2.97 0.56
N ASP A 546 -4.20 -3.90 0.65
CA ASP A 546 -4.30 -5.02 1.57
C ASP A 546 -4.37 -4.56 3.04
N PRO A 547 -5.23 -5.15 3.89
CA PRO A 547 -6.22 -6.20 3.57
C PRO A 547 -7.60 -5.66 3.19
N ASP A 548 -7.77 -4.35 3.22
CA ASP A 548 -9.06 -3.63 3.26
C ASP A 548 -9.84 -3.71 1.94
N HIS A 549 -9.17 -3.99 0.81
CA HIS A 549 -9.83 -4.35 -0.45
C HIS A 549 -10.67 -5.64 -0.36
N GLY A 550 -10.56 -6.40 0.74
CA GLY A 550 -11.34 -7.61 1.00
C GLY A 550 -12.72 -7.35 1.61
N PHE A 551 -13.17 -6.11 1.76
CA PHE A 551 -14.56 -5.76 2.07
C PHE A 551 -15.36 -5.53 0.78
N ASP A 552 -16.58 -6.05 0.72
CA ASP A 552 -17.48 -5.92 -0.43
C ASP A 552 -18.17 -4.55 -0.48
N SER A 553 -18.38 -3.93 0.68
CA SER A 553 -19.02 -2.61 0.79
C SER A 553 -18.58 -1.90 2.07
N VAL A 554 -18.73 -0.58 2.09
CA VAL A 554 -18.40 0.28 3.25
C VAL A 554 -19.56 1.20 3.55
N ILE A 555 -19.92 1.29 4.82
CA ILE A 555 -20.86 2.27 5.36
C ILE A 555 -20.06 3.15 6.30
N ASP A 556 -19.82 4.39 5.88
CA ASP A 556 -19.16 5.40 6.70
C ASP A 556 -20.12 5.93 7.78
N LEU A 557 -19.67 5.88 9.03
CA LEU A 557 -20.39 6.31 10.21
C LEU A 557 -19.60 7.42 10.90
N ASP A 558 -20.32 8.37 11.50
CA ASP A 558 -19.68 9.44 12.26
C ASP A 558 -19.58 9.03 13.74
N PRO A 559 -18.37 8.79 14.29
CA PRO A 559 -18.20 8.45 15.70
C PRO A 559 -18.65 9.55 16.68
N ILE A 560 -18.82 10.79 16.23
CA ILE A 560 -19.31 11.93 17.03
C ILE A 560 -20.85 11.94 17.05
N SER A 561 -21.51 11.59 15.94
CA SER A 561 -22.96 11.53 15.81
C SER A 561 -23.60 10.49 16.74
N ASP A 562 -24.86 10.71 17.10
CA ASP A 562 -25.60 9.82 18.00
C ASP A 562 -25.73 8.39 17.42
N SER A 563 -25.82 7.39 18.29
CA SER A 563 -25.97 5.99 17.86
C SER A 563 -27.27 5.76 17.08
N ARG A 564 -28.34 6.52 17.39
CA ARG A 564 -29.61 6.51 16.66
C ARG A 564 -29.48 7.01 15.23
N GLN A 565 -28.69 8.07 15.01
CA GLN A 565 -28.44 8.59 13.67
C GLN A 565 -27.56 7.63 12.86
N ASN A 566 -26.51 7.08 13.47
CA ASN A 566 -25.69 6.07 12.80
C ASN A 566 -26.48 4.79 12.50
N LEU A 567 -27.40 4.36 13.37
CA LEU A 567 -28.29 3.22 13.12
C LEU A 567 -29.16 3.46 11.87
N GLU A 568 -29.74 4.65 11.74
CA GLU A 568 -30.51 5.04 10.56
C GLU A 568 -29.65 5.06 9.29
N THR A 569 -28.43 5.60 9.36
CA THR A 569 -27.47 5.54 8.25
C THR A 569 -27.17 4.09 7.85
N VAL A 570 -26.93 3.20 8.83
CA VAL A 570 -26.68 1.78 8.54
C VAL A 570 -27.87 1.15 7.83
N ILE A 571 -29.10 1.36 8.33
CA ILE A 571 -30.31 0.77 7.75
C ILE A 571 -30.59 1.33 6.36
N ALA A 572 -30.48 2.64 6.16
CA ALA A 572 -30.66 3.28 4.87
C ALA A 572 -29.67 2.71 3.83
N ARG A 573 -28.38 2.68 4.17
CA ARG A 573 -27.35 2.14 3.27
C ARG A 573 -27.49 0.65 3.02
N LEU A 574 -27.81 -0.14 4.03
CA LEU A 574 -28.08 -1.56 3.84
C LEU A 574 -29.31 -1.79 2.96
N SER A 575 -30.36 -0.95 3.07
CA SER A 575 -31.54 -1.08 2.22
C SER A 575 -31.28 -0.70 0.76
N GLU A 576 -30.34 0.21 0.51
CA GLU A 576 -29.86 0.53 -0.84
C GLU A 576 -29.00 -0.61 -1.42
N LEU A 577 -28.08 -1.15 -0.62
CA LEU A 577 -27.15 -2.20 -1.05
C LEU A 577 -27.81 -3.57 -1.18
N TYR A 578 -28.74 -3.88 -0.26
CA TYR A 578 -29.38 -5.19 -0.06
C TYR A 578 -30.90 -5.03 0.22
N PRO A 579 -31.70 -4.50 -0.72
CA PRO A 579 -33.12 -4.22 -0.52
C PRO A 579 -33.93 -5.46 -0.15
N LYS A 580 -33.59 -6.64 -0.69
CA LYS A 580 -34.28 -7.91 -0.36
C LYS A 580 -33.99 -8.45 1.04
N LEU A 581 -33.05 -7.84 1.77
CA LEU A 581 -32.81 -8.14 3.18
C LEU A 581 -33.94 -7.63 4.08
N PHE A 582 -34.68 -6.62 3.62
CA PHE A 582 -35.73 -5.95 4.38
C PHE A 582 -37.10 -6.37 3.84
N THR A 583 -37.88 -7.07 4.67
CA THR A 583 -39.30 -7.36 4.38
C THR A 583 -40.20 -6.17 4.72
N THR A 584 -39.85 -5.44 5.77
CA THR A 584 -40.51 -4.21 6.24
C THR A 584 -39.46 -3.28 6.82
N MET A 585 -39.50 -2.01 6.43
CA MET A 585 -38.60 -1.00 6.96
C MET A 585 -39.09 -0.56 8.36
N PRO A 586 -38.17 -0.42 9.34
CA PRO A 586 -38.54 0.10 10.65
C PRO A 586 -38.96 1.56 10.55
N THR A 587 -39.93 1.94 11.37
CA THR A 587 -40.37 3.32 11.55
C THR A 587 -39.38 4.09 12.43
N SER A 588 -39.49 5.42 12.48
CA SER A 588 -38.65 6.21 13.40
C SER A 588 -38.84 5.79 14.87
N GLU A 589 -40.07 5.43 15.26
CA GLU A 589 -40.39 4.97 16.62
C GLU A 589 -39.69 3.63 16.91
N ASP A 590 -39.70 2.69 15.96
CA ASP A 590 -38.95 1.42 16.11
C ASP A 590 -37.44 1.66 16.30
N LEU A 591 -36.88 2.62 15.57
CA LEU A 591 -35.47 2.98 15.69
C LEU A 591 -35.16 3.60 17.06
N ASP A 592 -36.03 4.46 17.58
CA ASP A 592 -35.89 5.08 18.90
C ASP A 592 -36.01 4.02 20.01
N ASP A 593 -37.00 3.13 19.91
CA ASP A 593 -37.22 2.02 20.85
C ASP A 593 -36.05 1.04 20.86
N SER A 594 -35.50 0.70 19.68
CA SER A 594 -34.33 -0.21 19.59
C SER A 594 -33.07 0.38 20.24
N ILE A 595 -32.87 1.69 20.16
CA ILE A 595 -31.77 2.39 20.84
C ILE A 595 -32.04 2.47 22.34
N ALA A 596 -33.26 2.77 22.76
CA ALA A 596 -33.66 2.77 24.16
C ALA A 596 -33.43 1.38 24.80
N PHE A 597 -33.82 0.31 24.09
CA PHE A 597 -33.56 -1.07 24.50
C PHE A 597 -32.06 -1.35 24.65
N ALA A 598 -31.26 -0.98 23.64
CA ALA A 598 -29.81 -1.20 23.65
C ALA A 598 -29.07 -0.43 24.77
N LEU A 599 -29.60 0.72 25.21
CA LEU A 599 -29.02 1.55 26.26
C LEU A 599 -29.50 1.19 27.67
N ASN A 600 -30.79 0.83 27.83
CA ASN A 600 -31.44 0.72 29.14
C ASN A 600 -31.71 -0.73 29.56
N GLU A 601 -32.04 -1.61 28.62
CA GLU A 601 -32.51 -2.97 28.93
C GLU A 601 -31.44 -4.04 28.71
N TYR A 602 -30.52 -3.81 27.78
CA TYR A 602 -29.42 -4.73 27.53
C TYR A 602 -28.45 -4.83 28.71
N LYS A 603 -28.32 -6.04 29.27
CA LYS A 603 -27.31 -6.38 30.27
C LYS A 603 -26.29 -7.36 29.68
N PRO A 604 -24.98 -7.02 29.65
CA PRO A 604 -23.97 -7.93 29.12
C PRO A 604 -24.00 -9.29 29.86
N GLU A 605 -24.08 -10.40 29.13
CA GLU A 605 -24.16 -11.75 29.70
C GLU A 605 -22.90 -12.14 30.50
N LEU A 606 -21.74 -11.64 30.08
CA LEU A 606 -20.46 -11.82 30.75
C LEU A 606 -19.89 -10.46 31.11
N LYS A 607 -19.94 -10.09 32.40
CA LYS A 607 -19.20 -8.94 32.93
C LYS A 607 -17.76 -9.37 33.20
N HIS A 608 -16.79 -8.75 32.51
CA HIS A 608 -15.39 -8.96 32.87
C HIS A 608 -15.12 -8.25 34.18
N ASP A 609 -14.90 -9.03 35.25
CA ASP A 609 -14.40 -8.45 36.47
C ASP A 609 -12.93 -8.08 36.28
N VAL A 610 -12.68 -6.79 36.07
CA VAL A 610 -11.31 -6.27 36.02
C VAL A 610 -10.66 -6.33 37.42
N SER A 611 -11.44 -6.62 38.48
CA SER A 611 -10.94 -6.87 39.84
C SER A 611 -10.25 -8.23 40.00
N GLY A 612 -10.37 -9.15 39.03
CA GLY A 612 -9.87 -10.53 39.12
C GLY A 612 -8.61 -10.88 38.32
N ARG A 613 -8.02 -9.98 37.52
CA ARG A 613 -6.70 -10.21 36.86
C ARG A 613 -5.53 -9.74 37.73
N GLY A 614 -5.58 -10.13 39.00
CA GLY A 614 -4.41 -10.36 39.83
C GLY A 614 -4.02 -11.84 39.79
N PRO A 615 -2.80 -12.22 40.23
CA PRO A 615 -2.39 -13.62 40.27
C PRO A 615 -3.30 -14.42 41.23
N LYS A 616 -3.83 -15.56 40.78
CA LYS A 616 -4.49 -16.53 41.65
C LYS A 616 -3.52 -17.01 42.72
N VAL A 617 -3.87 -16.76 43.98
CA VAL A 617 -3.20 -17.27 45.18
C VAL A 617 -3.38 -18.80 45.24
N LYS A 618 -2.30 -19.55 45.53
CA LYS A 618 -2.40 -20.78 46.32
C LYS A 618 -1.86 -20.47 47.72
N THR A 619 -2.71 -20.82 48.67
CA THR A 619 -2.67 -20.75 50.13
C THR A 619 -1.35 -21.16 50.82
N ASN A 620 -0.90 -20.39 51.81
CA ASN A 620 -1.07 -20.78 53.22
C ASN A 620 -0.70 -19.65 54.22
N GLN A 621 -1.70 -19.32 55.04
CA GLN A 621 -1.67 -19.09 56.50
C GLN A 621 -0.89 -17.93 57.15
N GLN A 622 -1.67 -17.22 57.98
CA GLN A 622 -1.39 -16.50 59.24
C GLN A 622 -1.21 -14.97 59.25
N PRO A 623 -1.67 -14.31 60.34
CA PRO A 623 -2.48 -13.08 60.19
C PRO A 623 -1.86 -11.81 60.80
N LYS A 624 -2.29 -10.68 60.21
CA LYS A 624 -2.48 -9.34 60.80
C LYS A 624 -1.31 -8.66 61.52
N GLN A 625 -0.92 -7.48 61.01
CA GLN A 625 -0.98 -6.23 61.78
C GLN A 625 -0.93 -4.99 60.87
N GLN A 626 -1.59 -3.92 61.33
CA GLN A 626 -1.91 -2.67 60.62
C GLN A 626 -0.78 -1.62 60.75
N LYS A 627 -0.67 -0.76 59.71
CA LYS A 627 -0.17 0.66 59.63
C LYS A 627 0.89 0.86 58.52
N PRO A 628 1.11 2.10 58.03
CA PRO A 628 0.19 3.07 57.43
C PRO A 628 0.50 3.29 55.93
N ILE A 629 -0.39 4.02 55.26
CA ILE A 629 -0.36 4.37 53.83
C ILE A 629 0.91 5.18 53.49
N VAL A 630 1.67 4.70 52.51
CA VAL A 630 2.67 5.46 51.75
C VAL A 630 2.26 5.39 50.26
N PRO A 631 2.39 6.47 49.46
CA PRO A 631 1.84 6.51 48.11
C PRO A 631 2.49 5.44 47.21
N ALA A 632 1.69 4.59 46.58
CA ALA A 632 2.20 3.55 45.69
C ALA A 632 2.78 4.18 44.41
N ALA A 633 4.08 4.01 44.22
CA ALA A 633 4.82 4.35 43.02
C ALA A 633 4.25 3.62 41.77
N PRO A 634 4.42 4.21 40.56
CA PRO A 634 3.89 3.65 39.31
C PRO A 634 4.37 2.21 39.07
N LYS A 635 3.45 1.35 38.60
CA LYS A 635 3.74 -0.07 38.30
C LYS A 635 4.83 -0.18 37.23
N LYS A 636 6.04 -0.53 37.67
CA LYS A 636 7.20 -0.82 36.81
C LYS A 636 6.86 -1.96 35.82
N LYS A 637 7.16 -1.78 34.53
CA LYS A 637 6.98 -2.85 33.52
C LYS A 637 7.82 -4.07 33.92
N ALA A 638 7.34 -5.26 33.60
CA ALA A 638 8.04 -6.50 33.95
C ALA A 638 9.25 -6.73 33.03
N LEU A 639 10.36 -7.17 33.62
CA LEU A 639 11.58 -7.54 32.91
C LEU A 639 11.32 -8.68 31.89
N GLU A 640 11.74 -8.51 30.64
CA GLU A 640 11.68 -9.52 29.58
C GLU A 640 13.02 -10.25 29.43
N TYR A 641 14.12 -9.51 29.33
CA TYR A 641 15.47 -10.08 29.34
C TYR A 641 16.51 -9.05 29.77
N ILE A 642 17.70 -9.54 30.11
CA ILE A 642 18.90 -8.72 30.35
C ILE A 642 19.88 -9.02 29.22
N ALA A 643 20.48 -7.99 28.64
CA ALA A 643 21.44 -8.15 27.57
C ALA A 643 22.59 -7.15 27.67
N VAL A 644 23.72 -7.51 27.07
CA VAL A 644 24.83 -6.59 26.80
C VAL A 644 24.61 -6.00 25.42
N ASP A 645 24.26 -4.72 25.33
CA ASP A 645 24.18 -4.00 24.05
C ASP A 645 25.59 -3.71 23.55
N ILE A 646 25.81 -3.97 22.26
CA ILE A 646 27.12 -3.84 21.62
C ILE A 646 27.07 -2.77 20.53
N PRO A 647 28.08 -1.88 20.44
CA PRO A 647 28.14 -0.88 19.38
C PRO A 647 28.04 -1.49 17.98
N THR A 648 27.01 -1.11 17.23
CA THR A 648 26.68 -1.72 15.93
C THR A 648 27.85 -1.69 14.95
N GLN A 649 28.57 -0.57 14.88
CA GLN A 649 29.66 -0.40 13.92
C GLN A 649 30.79 -1.41 14.15
N GLN A 650 31.16 -1.70 15.40
CA GLN A 650 32.25 -2.63 15.70
C GLN A 650 31.92 -4.08 15.28
N ILE A 651 30.64 -4.48 15.39
CA ILE A 651 30.17 -5.78 14.91
C ILE A 651 30.20 -5.85 13.38
N LEU A 652 29.71 -4.81 12.71
CA LEU A 652 29.72 -4.75 11.24
C LEU A 652 31.16 -4.78 10.70
N ASP A 653 32.07 -3.99 11.28
CA ASP A 653 33.48 -3.97 10.89
C ASP A 653 34.16 -5.33 11.10
N ALA A 654 33.85 -6.01 12.21
CA ALA A 654 34.37 -7.36 12.47
C ALA A 654 33.85 -8.40 11.47
N LEU A 655 32.56 -8.33 11.09
CA LEU A 655 31.96 -9.21 10.09
C LEU A 655 32.56 -8.94 8.69
N GLU A 656 32.62 -7.68 8.27
CA GLU A 656 33.21 -7.28 6.99
C GLU A 656 34.67 -7.73 6.89
N LYS A 657 35.48 -7.47 7.91
CA LYS A 657 36.87 -7.92 7.95
C LYS A 657 36.98 -9.44 7.87
N THR A 658 36.13 -10.17 8.61
CA THR A 658 36.13 -11.63 8.61
C THR A 658 35.81 -12.17 7.22
N PHE A 659 34.70 -11.74 6.61
CA PHE A 659 34.24 -12.26 5.33
C PHE A 659 35.00 -11.73 4.11
N SER A 660 35.69 -10.59 4.21
CA SER A 660 36.59 -10.10 3.15
C SER A 660 37.78 -11.02 2.88
N THR A 661 38.12 -11.88 3.85
CA THR A 661 39.24 -12.84 3.76
C THR A 661 38.78 -14.28 3.51
N GLN A 662 37.48 -14.53 3.41
CA GLN A 662 36.91 -15.86 3.13
C GLN A 662 36.67 -16.04 1.62
N ASP A 663 36.55 -17.30 1.20
CA ASP A 663 36.11 -17.62 -0.16
C ASP A 663 34.64 -17.21 -0.42
N ASP A 664 34.27 -17.14 -1.71
CA ASP A 664 32.94 -16.70 -2.12
C ASP A 664 31.81 -17.58 -1.56
N ALA A 665 32.06 -18.88 -1.38
CA ALA A 665 31.07 -19.83 -0.88
C ALA A 665 30.74 -19.55 0.61
N LYS A 666 31.75 -19.30 1.43
CA LYS A 666 31.56 -18.94 2.84
C LYS A 666 30.99 -17.53 3.02
N ALA A 667 31.33 -16.58 2.15
CA ALA A 667 30.79 -15.22 2.19
C ALA A 667 29.36 -15.09 1.63
N ALA A 668 28.86 -16.09 0.89
CA ALA A 668 27.58 -16.04 0.18
C ALA A 668 26.39 -15.72 1.11
N PHE A 669 26.30 -16.38 2.27
CA PHE A 669 25.17 -16.17 3.17
C PHE A 669 25.20 -14.79 3.83
N PHE A 670 26.38 -14.27 4.17
CA PHE A 670 26.50 -12.91 4.71
C PHE A 670 26.08 -11.86 3.66
N ARG A 671 26.56 -11.98 2.42
CA ARG A 671 26.15 -11.11 1.30
C ARG A 671 24.64 -11.16 1.07
N GLN A 672 24.05 -12.36 1.11
CA GLN A 672 22.60 -12.52 1.01
C GLN A 672 21.86 -11.76 2.12
N LEU A 673 22.32 -11.84 3.38
CA LEU A 673 21.72 -11.09 4.49
C LEU A 673 21.86 -9.57 4.28
N GLN A 674 22.95 -9.09 3.69
CA GLN A 674 23.14 -7.66 3.37
C GLN A 674 22.21 -7.19 2.25
N GLU A 675 22.19 -7.92 1.12
CA GLU A 675 21.35 -7.59 -0.05
C GLU A 675 19.86 -7.59 0.28
N THR A 676 19.44 -8.55 1.11
CA THR A 676 18.05 -8.66 1.57
C THR A 676 17.72 -7.79 2.79
N ARG A 677 18.68 -6.99 3.29
CA ARG A 677 18.55 -6.12 4.47
C ARG A 677 18.09 -6.85 5.73
N ARG A 678 18.61 -8.06 5.95
CA ARG A 678 18.27 -8.96 7.07
C ARG A 678 19.37 -9.09 8.13
N VAL A 679 20.46 -8.34 8.01
CA VAL A 679 21.38 -8.09 9.13
C VAL A 679 20.66 -7.22 10.17
N GLN A 680 20.76 -7.57 11.46
CA GLN A 680 20.07 -6.84 12.52
C GLN A 680 20.56 -5.39 12.64
N PRO A 681 19.66 -4.42 12.93
CA PRO A 681 20.05 -3.02 13.08
C PRO A 681 20.74 -2.71 14.41
N LYS A 682 20.61 -3.60 15.40
CA LYS A 682 21.22 -3.52 16.73
C LYS A 682 21.68 -4.90 17.16
N PHE A 683 22.82 -4.97 17.85
CA PHE A 683 23.41 -6.22 18.30
C PHE A 683 23.50 -6.24 19.82
N HIS A 684 23.20 -7.40 20.39
CA HIS A 684 23.28 -7.61 21.83
C HIS A 684 23.60 -9.07 22.16
N VAL A 685 24.21 -9.30 23.33
CA VAL A 685 24.38 -10.63 23.92
C VAL A 685 23.30 -10.82 24.97
N THR A 686 22.38 -11.78 24.77
CA THR A 686 21.36 -12.06 25.80
C THR A 686 21.99 -12.80 26.98
N LEU A 687 21.97 -12.19 28.17
CA LEU A 687 22.47 -12.82 29.40
C LEU A 687 21.45 -13.78 29.99
N ILE A 688 20.18 -13.36 30.08
CA ILE A 688 19.06 -14.21 30.50
C ILE A 688 17.73 -13.70 29.96
N HIS A 689 16.90 -14.61 29.48
CA HIS A 689 15.53 -14.32 29.06
C HIS A 689 14.53 -14.81 30.12
N ARG A 690 13.37 -14.15 30.25
CA ARG A 690 12.28 -14.53 31.18
C ARG A 690 11.86 -15.99 31.03
N ALA A 691 11.94 -16.52 29.81
CA ALA A 691 11.65 -17.93 29.53
C ALA A 691 12.54 -18.89 30.35
N SER A 692 13.79 -18.48 30.63
CA SER A 692 14.78 -19.23 31.39
C SER A 692 14.70 -18.98 32.91
N ALA A 693 13.86 -18.04 33.37
CA ALA A 693 13.78 -17.63 34.76
C ALA A 693 13.39 -18.78 35.72
N ARG A 694 12.62 -19.76 35.25
CA ARG A 694 12.26 -20.94 36.06
C ARG A 694 13.36 -21.98 36.15
N GLN A 695 14.19 -22.08 35.11
CA GLN A 695 15.30 -23.03 35.05
C GLN A 695 16.57 -22.48 35.72
N GLN A 696 16.74 -21.15 35.69
CA GLN A 696 17.88 -20.44 36.29
C GLN A 696 17.40 -19.34 37.25
N PRO A 697 16.74 -19.70 38.37
CA PRO A 697 16.13 -18.73 39.29
C PRO A 697 17.16 -17.85 40.00
N GLU A 698 18.35 -18.38 40.30
CA GLU A 698 19.41 -17.65 41.00
C GLU A 698 19.94 -16.47 40.15
N VAL A 699 20.31 -16.75 38.90
CA VAL A 699 20.78 -15.74 37.93
C VAL A 699 19.68 -14.71 37.61
N TRP A 700 18.44 -15.18 37.43
CA TRP A 700 17.30 -14.28 37.19
C TRP A 700 17.05 -13.34 38.36
N ASN A 701 17.05 -13.85 39.59
CA ASN A 701 16.84 -13.05 40.79
C ASN A 701 18.00 -12.07 41.03
N LYS A 702 19.26 -12.48 40.78
CA LYS A 702 20.44 -11.60 40.84
C LYS A 702 20.25 -10.38 39.94
N TYR A 703 19.92 -10.57 38.67
CA TYR A 703 19.74 -9.44 37.75
C TYR A 703 18.47 -8.65 37.97
N LYS A 704 17.39 -9.30 38.41
CA LYS A 704 16.17 -8.60 38.78
C LYS A 704 16.41 -7.66 39.96
N ALA A 705 17.18 -8.09 40.97
CA ALA A 705 17.57 -7.24 42.09
C ALA A 705 18.46 -6.07 41.64
N LEU A 706 19.45 -6.32 40.77
CA LEU A 706 20.27 -5.27 40.16
C LEU A 706 19.42 -4.23 39.42
N PHE A 707 18.45 -4.68 38.61
CA PHE A 707 17.52 -3.78 37.91
C PHE A 707 16.60 -3.00 38.87
N GLU A 708 16.07 -3.65 39.91
CA GLU A 708 15.19 -3.01 40.90
C GLU A 708 15.90 -1.88 41.66
N VAL A 709 17.21 -2.00 41.89
CA VAL A 709 18.09 -0.97 42.48
C VAL A 709 18.34 0.21 41.52
N HIS A 710 18.56 -0.04 40.22
CA HIS A 710 18.90 1.01 39.24
C HIS A 710 17.67 1.77 38.71
N GLY A 711 16.48 1.16 38.76
CA GLY A 711 15.20 1.86 38.81
C GLY A 711 14.67 2.49 37.51
N ASP A 712 15.41 2.42 36.39
CA ASP A 712 15.08 3.09 35.13
C ASP A 712 15.47 2.22 33.91
N GLU A 713 14.65 2.25 32.84
CA GLU A 713 14.86 1.50 31.58
C GLU A 713 16.07 2.01 30.80
N GLU A 714 16.39 3.31 30.91
CA GLU A 714 17.45 3.95 30.12
C GLU A 714 18.82 3.95 30.80
N LYS A 715 18.89 3.53 32.07
CA LYS A 715 20.16 3.51 32.81
C LYS A 715 20.89 2.18 32.61
N PRO A 716 22.19 2.23 32.28
CA PRO A 716 22.99 1.01 32.21
C PRO A 716 23.10 0.37 33.59
N LEU A 717 23.02 -0.97 33.63
CA LEU A 717 23.24 -1.79 34.82
C LEU A 717 24.74 -2.00 35.11
N GLY A 718 25.59 -1.70 34.13
CA GLY A 718 27.05 -1.71 34.22
C GLY A 718 27.66 -2.00 32.85
N ASP A 719 28.99 -2.05 32.82
CA ASP A 719 29.74 -2.31 31.60
C ASP A 719 30.17 -3.78 31.54
N CYS A 720 30.26 -4.32 30.33
CA CYS A 720 30.71 -5.68 30.07
C CYS A 720 31.49 -5.72 28.75
N GLN A 721 32.78 -6.02 28.84
CA GLN A 721 33.60 -6.30 27.68
C GLN A 721 33.29 -7.68 27.12
N VAL A 722 33.12 -7.74 25.80
CA VAL A 722 32.77 -8.95 25.08
C VAL A 722 33.85 -9.24 24.05
N GLN A 723 34.43 -10.43 24.11
CA GLN A 723 35.39 -10.90 23.11
C GLN A 723 34.65 -11.68 22.03
N LEU A 724 34.81 -11.28 20.76
CA LEU A 724 34.26 -11.99 19.61
C LEU A 724 35.21 -13.11 19.20
N GLU A 725 34.74 -14.34 19.16
CA GLU A 725 35.59 -15.50 18.89
C GLU A 725 35.46 -16.02 17.45
N ARG A 726 34.23 -16.23 16.99
CA ARG A 726 33.95 -16.78 15.65
C ARG A 726 32.54 -16.49 15.19
N VAL A 727 32.33 -16.44 13.89
CA VAL A 727 31.00 -16.44 13.26
C VAL A 727 30.62 -17.88 12.95
N VAL A 728 29.39 -18.28 13.28
CA VAL A 728 28.81 -19.59 12.96
C VAL A 728 27.48 -19.37 12.23
N TRP A 729 27.24 -20.07 11.13
CA TRP A 729 26.01 -19.93 10.36
C TRP A 729 25.57 -21.21 9.68
N SER A 730 24.28 -21.28 9.37
CA SER A 730 23.67 -22.25 8.47
C SER A 730 23.01 -21.52 7.29
N HIS A 731 22.27 -22.23 6.45
CA HIS A 731 21.44 -21.64 5.40
C HIS A 731 20.20 -20.87 5.92
N ARG A 732 19.99 -20.79 7.25
CA ARG A 732 18.84 -20.14 7.89
C ARG A 732 19.21 -18.94 8.76
N ILE A 733 20.31 -19.00 9.51
CA ILE A 733 20.65 -18.02 10.54
C ILE A 733 22.16 -17.91 10.72
N MET A 734 22.64 -16.72 11.10
CA MET A 734 24.05 -16.42 11.41
C MET A 734 24.17 -15.82 12.80
N ALA A 735 25.16 -16.25 13.57
CA ALA A 735 25.47 -15.74 14.90
C ALA A 735 26.99 -15.64 15.13
N ILE A 736 27.41 -14.74 16.02
CA ILE A 736 28.79 -14.62 16.49
C ILE A 736 28.86 -15.27 17.87
N VAL A 737 29.75 -16.24 18.05
CA VAL A 737 30.10 -16.80 19.36
C VAL A 737 30.99 -15.80 20.08
N VAL A 738 30.67 -15.54 21.35
CA VAL A 738 31.36 -14.55 22.15
C VAL A 738 31.69 -15.07 23.54
N ARG A 739 32.62 -14.39 24.20
CA ARG A 739 32.97 -14.60 25.60
C ARG A 739 32.81 -13.29 26.36
N LEU A 740 32.18 -13.35 27.53
CA LEU A 740 32.15 -12.21 28.45
C LEU A 740 33.49 -12.15 29.16
N VAL A 741 34.20 -11.03 29.04
CA VAL A 741 35.54 -10.81 29.63
C VAL A 741 35.41 -10.21 31.02
N THR A 742 34.45 -9.30 31.22
CA THR A 742 34.23 -8.67 32.52
C THR A 742 33.59 -9.64 33.50
N GLU A 743 34.25 -9.87 34.64
CA GLU A 743 33.74 -10.70 35.73
C GLU A 743 32.44 -10.11 36.32
N GLY A 744 31.57 -10.99 36.84
CA GLY A 744 30.32 -10.59 37.49
C GLY A 744 29.06 -10.71 36.63
N TRP A 745 29.22 -10.78 35.30
CA TRP A 745 28.13 -11.07 34.35
C TRP A 745 28.14 -12.54 33.93
N GLU A 746 27.00 -13.20 34.14
CA GLU A 746 26.72 -14.58 33.79
C GLU A 746 25.67 -14.66 32.67
N CYS A 747 25.96 -15.44 31.63
CA CYS A 747 25.03 -15.76 30.54
C CYS A 747 24.52 -17.19 30.73
N VAL A 748 23.19 -17.37 30.69
CA VAL A 748 22.58 -18.71 30.87
C VAL A 748 22.53 -19.53 29.58
N ASN A 749 22.76 -18.89 28.43
CA ASN A 749 22.83 -19.64 27.17
C ASN A 749 24.11 -20.47 27.19
N THR A 750 24.01 -21.74 26.81
CA THR A 750 25.16 -22.67 26.76
C THR A 750 26.33 -22.10 25.98
N VAL A 751 26.02 -21.37 24.89
CA VAL A 751 27.00 -20.60 24.11
C VAL A 751 26.55 -19.14 24.09
N PRO A 752 27.27 -18.22 24.75
CA PRO A 752 27.00 -16.79 24.63
C PRO A 752 27.22 -16.35 23.17
N HIS A 753 26.28 -15.58 22.64
CA HIS A 753 26.32 -15.20 21.23
C HIS A 753 25.58 -13.90 20.92
N ILE A 754 25.86 -13.38 19.73
CA ILE A 754 25.17 -12.27 19.08
C ILE A 754 24.52 -12.81 17.81
N THR A 755 23.20 -12.69 17.66
CA THR A 755 22.56 -13.05 16.38
C THR A 755 22.82 -11.95 15.34
N VAL A 756 23.39 -12.31 14.19
CA VAL A 756 23.71 -11.38 13.09
C VAL A 756 22.50 -11.09 12.23
N GLY A 757 21.76 -12.14 11.85
CA GLY A 757 20.63 -12.03 10.93
C GLY A 757 19.98 -13.37 10.62
N THR A 758 18.74 -13.33 10.14
CA THR A 758 17.94 -14.51 9.79
C THR A 758 17.54 -14.45 8.31
N ARG A 759 17.43 -15.58 7.63
CA ARG A 759 17.14 -15.62 6.18
C ARG A 759 15.75 -15.11 5.82
N ALA A 760 14.77 -15.31 6.68
CA ALA A 760 13.35 -14.97 6.46
C ALA A 760 12.64 -14.65 7.79
N ASP A 761 11.48 -14.01 7.74
CA ASP A 761 10.77 -13.51 8.94
C ASP A 761 10.15 -14.63 9.79
N ASP A 762 9.99 -15.82 9.21
CA ASP A 762 9.57 -17.03 9.91
C ASP A 762 10.69 -17.66 10.75
N VAL A 763 11.95 -17.30 10.49
CA VAL A 763 13.13 -17.75 11.26
C VAL A 763 13.37 -16.79 12.42
N LYS A 764 13.21 -17.27 13.66
CA LYS A 764 13.32 -16.43 14.86
C LYS A 764 14.76 -16.35 15.35
N PRO A 765 15.24 -15.18 15.84
CA PRO A 765 16.59 -15.04 16.39
C PRO A 765 16.96 -16.05 17.49
N LYS A 766 15.98 -16.53 18.25
CA LYS A 766 16.20 -17.57 19.27
C LYS A 766 16.80 -18.87 18.71
N GLU A 767 16.59 -19.17 17.42
CA GLU A 767 17.14 -20.33 16.72
C GLU A 767 18.68 -20.29 16.68
N SER A 768 19.32 -19.15 17.00
CA SER A 768 20.77 -19.09 17.21
C SER A 768 21.23 -20.01 18.35
N ASN A 769 20.42 -20.23 19.38
CA ASN A 769 20.74 -21.20 20.43
C ASN A 769 20.75 -22.62 19.87
N ASP A 770 19.75 -22.97 19.06
CA ASP A 770 19.61 -24.30 18.46
C ASP A 770 20.77 -24.56 17.47
N LEU A 771 21.11 -23.56 16.63
CA LEU A 771 22.28 -23.61 15.73
C LEU A 771 23.58 -23.87 16.50
N LEU A 772 23.83 -23.12 17.56
CA LEU A 772 25.09 -23.21 18.29
C LEU A 772 25.19 -24.49 19.14
N GLN A 773 24.06 -24.99 19.63
CA GLN A 773 24.01 -26.30 20.28
C GLN A 773 24.31 -27.41 19.29
N GLN A 774 23.72 -27.35 18.08
CA GLN A 774 24.02 -28.31 17.03
C GLN A 774 25.48 -28.24 16.58
N TRP A 775 26.03 -27.03 16.43
CA TRP A 775 27.43 -26.81 16.11
C TRP A 775 28.39 -27.43 17.14
N LEU A 776 28.09 -27.36 18.44
CA LEU A 776 28.88 -28.02 19.48
C LEU A 776 28.83 -29.55 19.42
N GLN A 777 27.71 -30.12 18.94
CA GLN A 777 27.49 -31.56 18.89
C GLN A 777 28.04 -32.18 17.61
N ASP A 778 27.74 -31.57 16.47
CA ASP A 778 27.96 -32.13 15.13
C ASP A 778 29.20 -31.53 14.45
N GLY A 779 29.67 -30.36 14.90
CA GLY A 779 30.77 -29.61 14.29
C GLY A 779 30.37 -28.87 13.00
N SER A 780 31.35 -28.21 12.38
CA SER A 780 31.17 -27.47 11.12
C SER A 780 31.67 -28.26 9.91
N GLY A 781 30.97 -28.15 8.78
CA GLY A 781 31.36 -28.72 7.49
C GLY A 781 30.18 -28.84 6.54
N GLU A 782 30.45 -29.15 5.27
CA GLU A 782 29.40 -29.35 4.27
C GLU A 782 28.41 -30.45 4.66
N GLN A 783 28.88 -31.48 5.36
CA GLN A 783 28.05 -32.61 5.80
C GLN A 783 27.02 -32.22 6.88
N THR A 784 27.33 -31.22 7.72
CA THR A 784 26.42 -30.73 8.77
C THR A 784 25.60 -29.53 8.30
N GLY A 785 26.02 -28.87 7.22
CA GLY A 785 25.39 -27.64 6.73
C GLY A 785 25.62 -26.44 7.66
N ILE A 786 26.56 -26.56 8.60
CA ILE A 786 26.98 -25.54 9.55
C ILE A 786 28.39 -25.11 9.17
N PHE A 787 28.60 -23.81 9.08
CA PHE A 787 29.88 -23.22 8.69
C PHE A 787 30.38 -22.30 9.79
N GLU A 788 31.69 -22.14 9.88
CA GLU A 788 32.32 -21.22 10.82
C GLU A 788 33.49 -20.43 10.22
N ALA A 789 33.76 -19.26 10.78
CA ALA A 789 34.91 -18.42 10.48
C ALA A 789 35.42 -17.74 11.76
N VAL A 790 36.74 -17.80 11.99
CA VAL A 790 37.37 -17.26 13.21
C VAL A 790 37.47 -15.73 13.13
N ILE A 791 37.14 -15.05 14.23
CA ILE A 791 37.36 -13.61 14.39
C ILE A 791 38.66 -13.40 15.16
N GLN A 792 39.60 -12.65 14.58
CA GLN A 792 40.91 -12.43 15.19
C GLN A 792 40.87 -11.33 16.26
N GLY A 793 40.75 -11.73 17.53
CA GLY A 793 41.17 -10.93 18.69
C GLY A 793 40.38 -9.63 18.92
N VAL A 794 39.11 -9.56 18.51
CA VAL A 794 38.28 -8.37 18.68
C VAL A 794 37.59 -8.42 20.05
N THR A 795 37.92 -7.45 20.91
CA THR A 795 37.19 -7.20 22.16
C THR A 795 36.44 -5.89 22.01
N VAL A 796 35.15 -5.91 22.34
CA VAL A 796 34.25 -4.77 22.21
C VAL A 796 33.72 -4.37 23.59
N ASP A 797 33.68 -3.07 23.85
CA ASP A 797 33.06 -2.54 25.06
C ASP A 797 31.53 -2.53 24.89
N GLY A 798 30.83 -3.27 25.75
CA GLY A 798 29.39 -3.37 25.77
C GLY A 798 28.79 -2.83 27.06
N THR A 799 27.50 -2.49 27.00
CA THR A 799 26.77 -1.93 28.15
C THR A 799 25.58 -2.81 28.48
N VAL A 800 25.43 -3.18 29.75
CA VAL A 800 24.36 -4.08 30.18
C VAL A 800 23.08 -3.30 30.43
N HIS A 801 21.99 -3.74 29.80
CA HIS A 801 20.67 -3.13 29.92
C HIS A 801 19.58 -4.16 30.26
N ALA A 802 18.55 -3.67 30.93
CA ALA A 802 17.31 -4.38 31.14
C ALA A 802 16.30 -4.03 30.04
N VAL A 803 15.79 -5.06 29.36
CA VAL A 803 14.72 -4.90 28.38
C VAL A 803 13.41 -5.34 29.01
N LEU A 804 12.45 -4.42 29.10
CA LEU A 804 11.13 -4.72 29.66
C LEU A 804 10.17 -5.20 28.58
N GLN A 805 9.10 -5.85 29.03
CA GLN A 805 8.05 -6.34 28.15
C GLN A 805 7.44 -5.21 27.33
N LYS A 806 7.48 -5.36 26.00
CA LYS A 806 6.69 -4.54 25.08
C LYS A 806 5.21 -4.94 25.21
N HIS A 807 4.33 -3.95 25.22
CA HIS A 807 2.88 -4.14 25.33
C HIS A 807 2.29 -4.90 24.14
#